data_AF-A0A1S9RC59-F1
#
_entry.id   AF-A0A1S9RC59-F1
#
_cell.length_a   1.000
_cell.length_b   1.000
_cell.length_c   1.000
_cell.angle_alpha   90.00
_cell.angle_beta   90.00
_cell.angle_gamma   90.00
#
_symmetry.space_group_name_H-M   'P 1'
#
loop_
_entity.id
_entity.type
_entity.pdbx_description
1 polymer ?
#
loop_
_entity_poly.entity_id
_entity_poly.type
_entity_poly.pdbx_seq_one_letter_code
_entity_poly.pdbx_strand_id
1 'polypeptide(L)'
;MPTSNAWIMDESTRNRLLKKYKTQVASATSTVCATLAVTPLENVKTRMQTHNFKNIFQCARYLWRTEGPRGYVAGALPPLASVTAVRVLNFTSYNYAKEGIADIVKSITGTYPIADKSGSIPTVAGVLTFSLAGAFAGLVAAPIACPFELAKNVVQTSVLVSNRAQAAPGAARDPSLRRKPRIGTVEAIQQIIKRHGVRGLYTGFHLHALRDTVGTAMYFGIYETVKQVAAHEIGSDQSPLGAPAIAGAICSTIPWFCTYPLDTRKTRAQSVLLGKTKEIGEASVAVAKSSMYKGISIILVRTGVNNMILLSLFDNILQLPFRRSHTVSLSDAITQYISSKYDQRPDMFADDLMIIDRLRSEAVNVQEPHISGISRLVTYAAQLKWLGGKFPIDVGVDFSWYPALGFNSARPVSQNNLRFELANILFNLAALYSQLAYALNRTSADGLKQACNYLCQAAGVLAHLRTDIIPDLRSSPPEDMDEMTLRSLEQLLLAQGQECFWQKAVKDGLKDASIARLAAKVSDFYADAGDFAVKSNAISTEWIHHMSAKHHHFAAAAQYRQSLDCLEKRKYGEEVARLRDSLNCVNEGLKESRWISKTVLGDLNGLKSRVADDLKRAEKDNDIIYLSPVPPKSELKTLERACMVASKAPSQVTDAISMLGENGPLGQPLFSKLVPYAVHIAASIYSDRRDRLVNETLIGELESMTDKLRDLLSSLNLPGSLQALEKPLGVPGTVVSHAEEMRQQDGLNRLRRSVEDTAKVKFNDRSIYNEGVELLATEKAEDNAARRKYGTERWARETSEAAAPKIYNSLKEINGYFTSAQSSDDLVERKLRDSEAVFRVLTGTNRDLESYVPSSRRAAIPPEVEREAIKLRSCLSEVNRMENRRRRRIQTLKDKARADDIHPALLKETARLEREFPMQAIQAGQFENLFEDSLRLYDSDVDMLAQERQDQEQLSEQVREANHAFTRAHKGDTSNKERETALQELENGYLKYKEIISNLDVGRKFYNDLAKIVSRFRDDAKAFVHQRRMEASQLEADISNVTAMASLRLSQPHLHHQASPPATHAHHQPSAYSGVPPVQAPAQVPAQTAPQPLAAPAPVPVQMHSHRPSATAAPLTAPQPVRAAVAPPSVPMPGMWSPEMGIRFDSAGVPPGANAGPATAAGRGKTATWDPSQGVRFS
;
A
#
# COMPACT_ATOMS: atom_id res chain seq x y z
N MET A 1 -68.60 -23.35 -26.93
CA MET A 1 -67.47 -24.09 -27.55
C MET A 1 -66.25 -23.17 -27.57
N PRO A 2 -65.09 -23.56 -27.01
CA PRO A 2 -63.85 -22.82 -27.20
C PRO A 2 -63.08 -23.37 -28.41
N THR A 3 -62.81 -22.53 -29.41
CA THR A 3 -61.95 -22.88 -30.55
C THR A 3 -60.48 -22.86 -30.13
N SER A 4 -59.87 -24.03 -30.08
CA SER A 4 -58.45 -24.21 -29.79
C SER A 4 -57.58 -23.60 -30.90
N ASN A 5 -56.91 -22.48 -30.60
CA ASN A 5 -55.74 -22.05 -31.38
C ASN A 5 -54.51 -22.81 -30.89
N ALA A 6 -54.28 -24.00 -31.45
CA ALA A 6 -53.27 -24.98 -31.04
C ALA A 6 -51.78 -24.55 -31.18
N TRP A 7 -51.52 -23.25 -31.39
CA TRP A 7 -50.19 -22.67 -31.66
C TRP A 7 -49.70 -21.70 -30.59
N ILE A 8 -50.54 -21.30 -29.63
CA ILE A 8 -50.13 -20.42 -28.52
C ILE A 8 -49.82 -21.30 -27.31
N MET A 9 -48.53 -21.63 -27.15
CA MET A 9 -48.05 -22.38 -26.00
C MET A 9 -48.10 -21.50 -24.74
N ASP A 10 -48.72 -22.01 -23.67
CA ASP A 10 -48.79 -21.32 -22.39
C ASP A 10 -47.40 -20.89 -21.88
N GLU A 11 -47.31 -19.70 -21.28
CA GLU A 11 -46.07 -19.08 -20.88
C GLU A 11 -45.32 -19.89 -19.81
N SER A 12 -46.04 -20.54 -18.88
CA SER A 12 -45.41 -21.41 -17.89
C SER A 12 -44.74 -22.62 -18.56
N THR A 13 -45.42 -23.20 -19.56
CA THR A 13 -44.95 -24.35 -20.33
C THR A 13 -43.78 -23.97 -21.24
N ARG A 14 -43.87 -22.82 -21.92
CA ARG A 14 -42.78 -22.21 -22.70
C ARG A 14 -41.55 -21.99 -21.85
N ASN A 15 -41.68 -21.37 -20.68
CA ASN A 15 -40.55 -21.09 -19.78
C ASN A 15 -39.95 -22.37 -19.17
N ARG A 16 -40.77 -23.39 -18.90
CA ARG A 16 -40.29 -24.72 -18.48
C ARG A 16 -39.49 -25.42 -19.59
N LEU A 17 -39.94 -25.34 -20.84
CA LEU A 17 -39.23 -25.89 -22.00
C LEU A 17 -37.95 -25.11 -22.32
N LEU A 18 -37.98 -23.78 -22.27
CA LEU A 18 -36.79 -22.94 -22.44
C LEU A 18 -35.73 -23.18 -21.36
N LYS A 19 -36.13 -23.47 -20.11
CA LYS A 19 -35.20 -23.91 -19.06
C LYS A 19 -34.65 -25.31 -19.35
N LYS A 20 -35.50 -26.28 -19.74
CA LYS A 20 -35.10 -27.67 -20.04
C LYS A 20 -34.19 -27.79 -21.27
N TYR A 21 -34.38 -26.95 -22.29
CA TYR A 21 -33.66 -26.96 -23.56
C TYR A 21 -32.79 -25.71 -23.78
N LYS A 22 -32.35 -25.05 -22.70
CA LYS A 22 -31.61 -23.77 -22.72
C LYS A 22 -30.41 -23.82 -23.67
N THR A 23 -29.62 -24.89 -23.60
CA THR A 23 -28.41 -25.08 -24.41
C THR A 23 -28.73 -25.26 -25.89
N GLN A 24 -29.77 -26.02 -26.22
CA GLN A 24 -30.20 -26.25 -27.60
C GLN A 24 -30.74 -24.96 -28.24
N VAL A 25 -31.57 -24.21 -27.52
CA VAL A 25 -32.16 -22.94 -28.01
C VAL A 25 -31.08 -21.86 -28.16
N ALA A 26 -30.17 -21.71 -27.20
CA ALA A 26 -29.06 -20.77 -27.30
C ALA A 26 -28.11 -21.12 -28.47
N SER A 27 -27.81 -22.41 -28.65
CA SER A 27 -27.00 -22.90 -29.77
C SER A 27 -27.66 -22.62 -31.12
N ALA A 28 -28.97 -22.83 -31.24
CA ALA A 28 -29.73 -22.54 -32.47
C ALA A 28 -29.70 -21.06 -32.85
N THR A 29 -30.06 -20.17 -31.92
CA THR A 29 -30.10 -18.71 -32.18
C THR A 29 -28.71 -18.16 -32.51
N SER A 30 -27.67 -18.57 -31.78
CA SER A 30 -26.28 -18.20 -32.06
C SER A 30 -25.83 -18.66 -33.46
N THR A 31 -26.17 -19.90 -33.83
CA THR A 31 -25.83 -20.49 -35.14
C THR A 31 -26.49 -19.72 -36.28
N VAL A 32 -27.74 -19.31 -36.14
CA VAL A 32 -28.46 -18.50 -37.13
C VAL A 32 -27.75 -17.16 -37.35
N CYS A 33 -27.50 -16.38 -36.28
CA CYS A 33 -26.87 -15.07 -36.39
C CYS A 33 -25.45 -15.14 -36.97
N ALA A 34 -24.62 -16.08 -36.49
CA ALA A 34 -23.26 -16.27 -36.98
C ALA A 34 -23.21 -16.72 -38.45
N THR A 35 -24.16 -17.58 -38.88
CA THR A 35 -24.21 -18.04 -40.27
C THR A 35 -24.62 -16.92 -41.22
N LEU A 36 -25.57 -16.06 -40.84
CA LEU A 36 -25.97 -14.90 -41.65
C LEU A 36 -24.81 -13.91 -41.82
N ALA A 37 -24.11 -13.56 -40.75
CA ALA A 37 -22.96 -12.63 -40.80
C ALA A 37 -21.82 -13.13 -41.70
N VAL A 38 -21.58 -14.44 -41.73
CA VAL A 38 -20.44 -15.05 -42.44
C VAL A 38 -20.78 -15.48 -43.88
N THR A 39 -22.05 -15.68 -44.22
CA THR A 39 -22.54 -16.17 -45.53
C THR A 39 -21.82 -15.55 -46.75
N PRO A 40 -21.57 -14.22 -46.82
CA PRO A 40 -20.85 -13.61 -47.95
C PRO A 40 -19.43 -14.16 -48.16
N LEU A 41 -18.71 -14.48 -47.08
CA LEU A 41 -17.34 -15.01 -47.13
C LEU A 41 -17.33 -16.50 -47.52
N GLU A 42 -18.31 -17.29 -47.05
CA GLU A 42 -18.46 -18.70 -47.43
C GLU A 42 -18.75 -18.87 -48.92
N ASN A 43 -19.59 -18.00 -49.50
CA ASN A 43 -19.87 -18.03 -50.95
C ASN A 43 -18.63 -17.69 -51.81
N VAL A 44 -17.69 -16.88 -51.29
CA VAL A 44 -16.39 -16.66 -51.96
C VAL A 44 -15.44 -17.86 -51.75
N LYS A 45 -15.41 -18.47 -50.54
CA LYS A 45 -14.62 -19.68 -50.25
C LYS A 45 -14.96 -20.82 -51.20
N THR A 46 -16.23 -21.19 -51.33
CA THR A 46 -16.63 -22.38 -52.11
C THR A 46 -16.39 -22.19 -53.62
N ARG A 47 -16.52 -20.97 -54.14
CA ARG A 47 -16.09 -20.59 -55.49
C ARG A 47 -14.57 -20.72 -55.69
N MET A 48 -13.75 -20.34 -54.71
CA MET A 48 -12.28 -20.49 -54.77
C MET A 48 -11.80 -21.95 -54.64
N GLN A 49 -12.50 -22.80 -53.89
CA GLN A 49 -12.14 -24.22 -53.78
C GLN A 49 -12.45 -24.99 -55.06
N THR A 50 -13.50 -24.60 -55.79
CA THR A 50 -14.02 -25.27 -56.99
C THR A 50 -13.47 -24.73 -58.31
N HIS A 51 -12.99 -23.48 -58.36
CA HIS A 51 -12.39 -22.88 -59.57
C HIS A 51 -11.06 -22.17 -59.28
N ASN A 52 -10.11 -22.25 -60.22
CA ASN A 52 -8.72 -21.82 -60.01
C ASN A 52 -8.51 -20.30 -60.21
N PHE A 53 -9.08 -19.48 -59.33
CA PHE A 53 -8.78 -18.04 -59.28
C PHE A 53 -7.36 -17.77 -58.76
N LYS A 54 -6.73 -16.66 -59.16
CA LYS A 54 -5.40 -16.28 -58.63
C LYS A 54 -5.52 -15.77 -57.18
N ASN A 55 -6.39 -14.77 -56.96
CA ASN A 55 -6.50 -14.03 -55.68
C ASN A 55 -7.97 -13.92 -55.22
N ILE A 56 -8.22 -13.70 -53.92
CA ILE A 56 -9.58 -13.50 -53.35
C ILE A 56 -10.32 -12.36 -54.06
N PHE A 57 -9.67 -11.21 -54.24
CA PHE A 57 -10.24 -10.04 -54.92
C PHE A 57 -10.68 -10.34 -56.36
N GLN A 58 -10.00 -11.25 -57.06
CA GLN A 58 -10.40 -11.68 -58.41
C GLN A 58 -11.69 -12.51 -58.36
N CYS A 59 -11.80 -13.43 -57.39
CA CYS A 59 -13.01 -14.23 -57.18
C CYS A 59 -14.21 -13.35 -56.75
N ALA A 60 -13.99 -12.40 -55.83
CA ALA A 60 -15.03 -11.45 -55.41
C ALA A 60 -15.46 -10.52 -56.56
N ARG A 61 -14.52 -9.92 -57.31
CA ARG A 61 -14.83 -9.08 -58.48
C ARG A 61 -15.56 -9.87 -59.58
N TYR A 62 -15.22 -11.14 -59.77
CA TYR A 62 -15.95 -12.06 -60.66
C TYR A 62 -17.37 -12.29 -60.14
N LEU A 63 -17.56 -12.63 -58.86
CA LEU A 63 -18.87 -12.87 -58.25
C LEU A 63 -19.78 -11.63 -58.35
N TRP A 64 -19.27 -10.45 -58.03
CA TRP A 64 -19.99 -9.18 -58.19
C TRP A 64 -20.41 -8.91 -59.64
N ARG A 65 -19.51 -9.10 -60.62
CA ARG A 65 -19.79 -8.85 -62.04
C ARG A 65 -20.72 -9.87 -62.70
N THR A 66 -20.73 -11.13 -62.21
CA THR A 66 -21.50 -12.22 -62.83
C THR A 66 -22.80 -12.57 -62.11
N GLU A 67 -22.90 -12.29 -60.81
CA GLU A 67 -24.03 -12.68 -59.98
C GLU A 67 -24.62 -11.54 -59.13
N GLY A 68 -23.98 -10.36 -59.13
CA GLY A 68 -24.42 -9.17 -58.39
C GLY A 68 -24.40 -9.36 -56.86
N PRO A 69 -25.03 -8.44 -56.10
CA PRO A 69 -25.14 -8.54 -54.64
C PRO A 69 -25.81 -9.83 -54.17
N ARG A 70 -26.78 -10.32 -54.95
CA ARG A 70 -27.48 -11.59 -54.68
C ARG A 70 -26.53 -12.80 -54.75
N GLY A 71 -25.44 -12.75 -55.52
CA GLY A 71 -24.42 -13.80 -55.57
C GLY A 71 -23.72 -14.06 -54.22
N TYR A 72 -23.63 -13.04 -53.35
CA TYR A 72 -23.01 -13.17 -52.03
C TYR A 72 -23.94 -13.80 -50.97
N VAL A 73 -25.25 -13.82 -51.20
CA VAL A 73 -26.26 -14.36 -50.25
C VAL A 73 -27.09 -15.51 -50.83
N ALA A 74 -26.94 -15.81 -52.12
CA ALA A 74 -27.65 -16.91 -52.77
C ALA A 74 -27.29 -18.26 -52.15
N GLY A 75 -28.30 -19.09 -51.90
CA GLY A 75 -28.13 -20.40 -51.29
C GLY A 75 -27.93 -20.38 -49.77
N ALA A 76 -28.12 -19.26 -49.07
CA ALA A 76 -27.91 -19.14 -47.62
C ALA A 76 -29.03 -19.76 -46.75
N LEU A 77 -30.29 -19.75 -47.22
CA LEU A 77 -31.45 -20.19 -46.43
C LEU A 77 -31.40 -21.70 -46.06
N PRO A 78 -31.07 -22.64 -46.97
CA PRO A 78 -31.06 -24.08 -46.63
C PRO A 78 -29.85 -24.53 -45.76
N PRO A 79 -28.66 -23.94 -45.89
CA PRO A 79 -27.62 -23.99 -44.85
C PRO A 79 -28.12 -23.52 -43.49
N LEU A 80 -28.95 -22.47 -43.41
CA LEU A 80 -29.42 -21.95 -42.12
C LEU A 80 -30.21 -23.01 -41.33
N ALA A 81 -31.17 -23.68 -41.97
CA ALA A 81 -31.97 -24.73 -41.32
C ALA A 81 -31.14 -25.99 -41.02
N SER A 82 -30.31 -26.43 -41.96
CA SER A 82 -29.51 -27.65 -41.82
C SER A 82 -28.35 -27.51 -40.83
N VAL A 83 -27.59 -26.41 -40.88
CA VAL A 83 -26.49 -26.13 -39.94
C VAL A 83 -27.07 -25.97 -38.53
N THR A 84 -28.22 -25.31 -38.34
CA THR A 84 -28.88 -25.24 -37.03
C THR A 84 -29.29 -26.61 -36.51
N ALA A 85 -29.96 -27.45 -37.31
CA ALA A 85 -30.33 -28.81 -36.89
C ALA A 85 -29.11 -29.68 -36.57
N VAL A 86 -28.08 -29.63 -37.42
CA VAL A 86 -26.80 -30.35 -37.23
C VAL A 86 -26.05 -29.84 -36.00
N ARG A 87 -26.08 -28.53 -35.68
CA ARG A 87 -25.43 -27.98 -34.48
C ARG A 87 -26.16 -28.42 -33.21
N VAL A 88 -27.50 -28.34 -33.19
CA VAL A 88 -28.32 -28.80 -32.06
C VAL A 88 -28.12 -30.29 -31.80
N LEU A 89 -28.08 -31.11 -32.85
CA LEU A 89 -27.80 -32.54 -32.74
C LEU A 89 -26.39 -32.79 -32.20
N ASN A 90 -25.36 -32.14 -32.77
CA ASN A 90 -23.98 -32.27 -32.28
C ASN A 90 -23.85 -31.97 -30.78
N PHE A 91 -24.39 -30.84 -30.29
CA PHE A 91 -24.34 -30.53 -28.85
C PHE A 91 -25.13 -31.50 -27.99
N THR A 92 -26.27 -32.01 -28.48
CA THR A 92 -27.10 -32.96 -27.72
C THR A 92 -26.44 -34.33 -27.62
N SER A 93 -25.95 -34.86 -28.74
CA SER A 93 -25.20 -36.14 -28.80
C SER A 93 -23.85 -36.05 -28.09
N TYR A 94 -23.18 -34.89 -28.13
CA TYR A 94 -21.94 -34.65 -27.38
C TYR A 94 -22.16 -34.75 -25.88
N ASN A 95 -23.16 -34.04 -25.32
CA ASN A 95 -23.41 -34.08 -23.87
C ASN A 95 -23.75 -35.49 -23.39
N TYR A 96 -24.61 -36.21 -24.12
CA TYR A 96 -24.96 -37.60 -23.80
C TYR A 96 -23.74 -38.55 -23.85
N ALA A 97 -22.91 -38.44 -24.89
CA ALA A 97 -21.71 -39.26 -25.03
C ALA A 97 -20.61 -38.89 -24.03
N LYS A 98 -20.49 -37.61 -23.66
CA LYS A 98 -19.54 -37.10 -22.67
C LYS A 98 -19.77 -37.74 -21.31
N GLU A 99 -21.02 -37.80 -20.86
CA GLU A 99 -21.40 -38.45 -19.60
C GLU A 99 -21.15 -39.96 -19.66
N GLY A 100 -21.67 -40.65 -20.69
CA GLY A 100 -21.51 -42.11 -20.82
C GLY A 100 -20.06 -42.58 -20.97
N ILE A 101 -19.22 -41.85 -21.73
CA ILE A 101 -17.79 -42.18 -21.86
C ILE A 101 -17.05 -41.91 -20.54
N ALA A 102 -17.41 -40.86 -19.79
CA ALA A 102 -16.80 -40.59 -18.49
C ALA A 102 -17.11 -41.68 -17.46
N ASP A 103 -18.31 -42.25 -17.47
CA ASP A 103 -18.68 -43.38 -16.62
C ASP A 103 -17.95 -44.68 -17.01
N ILE A 104 -17.78 -44.95 -18.31
CA ILE A 104 -16.95 -46.07 -18.80
C ILE A 104 -15.50 -45.90 -18.36
N VAL A 105 -14.91 -44.72 -18.54
CA VAL A 105 -13.53 -44.43 -18.11
C VAL A 105 -13.40 -44.59 -16.60
N LYS A 106 -14.34 -44.06 -15.80
CA LYS A 106 -14.39 -44.27 -14.35
C LYS A 106 -14.43 -45.75 -13.96
N SER A 107 -15.20 -46.57 -14.69
CA SER A 107 -15.27 -48.01 -14.45
C SER A 107 -13.97 -48.77 -14.76
N ILE A 108 -13.07 -48.18 -15.57
CA ILE A 108 -11.81 -48.81 -16.00
C ILE A 108 -10.62 -48.26 -15.18
N THR A 109 -10.59 -46.96 -14.87
CA THR A 109 -9.46 -46.29 -14.19
C THR A 109 -9.73 -45.89 -12.74
N GLY A 110 -10.94 -46.13 -12.21
CA GLY A 110 -11.36 -45.77 -10.84
C GLY A 110 -11.56 -44.26 -10.60
N THR A 111 -10.99 -43.41 -11.45
CA THR A 111 -11.04 -41.95 -11.38
C THR A 111 -11.99 -41.36 -12.42
N TYR A 112 -12.79 -40.37 -12.03
CA TYR A 112 -13.69 -39.68 -12.96
C TYR A 112 -12.90 -38.67 -13.82
N PRO A 113 -12.90 -38.77 -15.16
CA PRO A 113 -12.01 -37.95 -16.01
C PRO A 113 -12.48 -36.50 -16.18
N ILE A 114 -13.73 -36.19 -15.80
CA ILE A 114 -14.31 -34.84 -15.89
C ILE A 114 -14.28 -34.21 -14.50
N ALA A 115 -13.13 -33.64 -14.13
CA ALA A 115 -12.97 -32.93 -12.86
C ALA A 115 -13.62 -31.54 -12.92
N ASP A 116 -14.89 -31.43 -12.54
CA ASP A 116 -15.61 -30.14 -12.47
C ASP A 116 -15.31 -29.40 -11.15
N LYS A 117 -14.02 -29.15 -10.89
CA LYS A 117 -13.51 -28.33 -9.78
C LYS A 117 -12.73 -27.15 -10.37
N SER A 118 -13.06 -25.93 -9.95
CA SER A 118 -12.30 -24.73 -10.37
C SER A 118 -10.81 -24.92 -10.06
N GLY A 119 -9.96 -24.74 -11.08
CA GLY A 119 -8.51 -25.00 -10.95
C GLY A 119 -8.06 -26.44 -11.27
N SER A 120 -8.83 -27.24 -12.02
CA SER A 120 -8.33 -28.53 -12.54
C SER A 120 -7.50 -28.37 -13.82
N ILE A 121 -6.27 -28.88 -13.84
CA ILE A 121 -5.45 -28.99 -15.06
C ILE A 121 -5.99 -30.07 -16.04
N PRO A 122 -5.76 -29.93 -17.37
CA PRO A 122 -6.28 -30.87 -18.35
C PRO A 122 -5.53 -32.21 -18.33
N THR A 123 -6.12 -33.22 -17.67
CA THR A 123 -5.62 -34.60 -17.70
C THR A 123 -5.80 -35.22 -19.08
N VAL A 124 -4.82 -36.01 -19.56
CA VAL A 124 -4.87 -36.75 -20.84
C VAL A 124 -6.17 -37.55 -21.00
N ALA A 125 -6.65 -38.21 -19.94
CA ALA A 125 -7.92 -38.93 -19.93
C ALA A 125 -9.14 -38.02 -20.19
N GLY A 126 -9.15 -36.79 -19.66
CA GLY A 126 -10.20 -35.80 -19.90
C GLY A 126 -10.19 -35.31 -21.35
N VAL A 127 -9.01 -34.96 -21.89
CA VAL A 127 -8.85 -34.55 -23.29
C VAL A 127 -9.32 -35.65 -24.25
N LEU A 128 -8.98 -36.91 -23.97
CA LEU A 128 -9.45 -38.08 -24.73
C LEU A 128 -10.97 -38.26 -24.60
N THR A 129 -11.54 -38.12 -23.39
CA THR A 129 -13.00 -38.22 -23.16
C THR A 129 -13.76 -37.16 -23.97
N PHE A 130 -13.35 -35.90 -23.94
CA PHE A 130 -13.99 -34.83 -24.71
C PHE A 130 -13.82 -35.03 -26.23
N SER A 131 -12.64 -35.50 -26.67
CA SER A 131 -12.37 -35.77 -28.08
C SER A 131 -13.17 -36.96 -28.62
N LEU A 132 -13.32 -38.03 -27.85
CA LEU A 132 -14.13 -39.22 -28.21
C LEU A 132 -15.63 -38.90 -28.21
N ALA A 133 -16.12 -38.13 -27.22
CA ALA A 133 -17.49 -37.63 -27.22
C ALA A 133 -17.77 -36.72 -28.43
N GLY A 134 -16.81 -35.87 -28.80
CA GLY A 134 -16.88 -35.05 -30.01
C GLY A 134 -16.85 -35.87 -31.31
N ALA A 135 -16.05 -36.95 -31.36
CA ALA A 135 -16.02 -37.88 -32.49
C ALA A 135 -17.37 -38.58 -32.67
N PHE A 136 -17.96 -39.07 -31.58
CA PHE A 136 -19.29 -39.69 -31.57
C PHE A 136 -20.38 -38.70 -32.04
N ALA A 137 -20.37 -37.47 -31.52
CA ALA A 137 -21.31 -36.42 -31.94
C ALA A 137 -21.24 -36.14 -33.45
N GLY A 138 -20.02 -35.97 -34.00
CA GLY A 138 -19.81 -35.75 -35.43
C GLY A 138 -20.27 -36.94 -36.28
N LEU A 139 -20.08 -38.18 -35.81
CA LEU A 139 -20.54 -39.38 -36.50
C LEU A 139 -22.07 -39.50 -36.52
N VAL A 140 -22.74 -39.20 -35.41
CA VAL A 140 -24.21 -39.18 -35.31
C VAL A 140 -24.83 -38.06 -36.17
N ALA A 141 -24.14 -36.92 -36.30
CA ALA A 141 -24.62 -35.80 -37.11
C ALA A 141 -24.40 -35.98 -38.62
N ALA A 142 -23.38 -36.74 -39.05
CA ALA A 142 -23.00 -36.88 -40.46
C ALA A 142 -24.13 -37.38 -41.39
N PRO A 143 -24.97 -38.39 -41.05
CA PRO A 143 -26.07 -38.86 -41.89
C PRO A 143 -27.11 -37.78 -42.18
N ILE A 144 -27.39 -36.91 -41.20
CA ILE A 144 -28.34 -35.81 -41.35
C ILE A 144 -27.69 -34.63 -42.07
N ALA A 145 -26.41 -34.34 -41.81
CA ALA A 145 -25.68 -33.25 -42.45
C ALA A 145 -25.40 -33.47 -43.96
N CYS A 146 -25.09 -34.71 -44.36
CA CYS A 146 -24.67 -35.05 -45.72
C CYS A 146 -25.60 -34.56 -46.84
N PRO A 147 -26.92 -34.86 -46.84
CA PRO A 147 -27.82 -34.45 -47.92
C PRO A 147 -27.90 -32.92 -48.08
N PHE A 148 -27.89 -32.17 -46.98
CA PHE A 148 -28.00 -30.71 -47.03
C PHE A 148 -26.68 -30.03 -47.43
N GLU A 149 -25.53 -30.48 -46.92
CA GLU A 149 -24.23 -29.96 -47.36
C GLU A 149 -23.96 -30.28 -48.83
N LEU A 150 -24.38 -31.47 -49.33
CA LEU A 150 -24.33 -31.77 -50.76
C LEU A 150 -25.23 -30.81 -51.56
N ALA A 151 -26.49 -30.63 -51.16
CA ALA A 151 -27.43 -29.75 -51.87
C ALA A 151 -27.00 -28.27 -51.85
N LYS A 152 -26.40 -27.80 -50.75
CA LYS A 152 -25.73 -26.50 -50.65
C LYS A 152 -24.59 -26.38 -51.66
N ASN A 153 -23.67 -27.35 -51.68
CA ASN A 153 -22.55 -27.38 -52.63
C ASN A 153 -23.04 -27.40 -54.09
N VAL A 154 -24.13 -28.11 -54.39
CA VAL A 154 -24.76 -28.15 -55.73
C VAL A 154 -25.31 -26.78 -56.12
N VAL A 155 -26.11 -26.14 -55.26
CA VAL A 155 -26.66 -24.80 -55.54
C VAL A 155 -25.54 -23.76 -55.67
N GLN A 156 -24.56 -23.80 -54.77
CA GLN A 156 -23.40 -22.92 -54.81
C GLN A 156 -22.49 -23.17 -56.02
N THR A 157 -22.47 -24.35 -56.65
CA THR A 157 -21.65 -24.61 -57.86
C THR A 157 -22.42 -24.48 -59.18
N SER A 158 -23.74 -24.60 -59.16
CA SER A 158 -24.63 -24.63 -60.33
C SER A 158 -24.34 -23.57 -61.41
N VAL A 159 -24.11 -22.31 -61.00
CA VAL A 159 -23.85 -21.17 -61.91
C VAL A 159 -22.51 -21.30 -62.66
N LEU A 160 -21.46 -21.83 -62.02
CA LEU A 160 -20.19 -22.08 -62.72
C LEU A 160 -20.35 -23.20 -63.75
N VAL A 161 -21.13 -24.22 -63.43
CA VAL A 161 -21.42 -25.34 -64.35
C VAL A 161 -22.30 -24.91 -65.51
N SER A 162 -23.31 -24.04 -65.29
CA SER A 162 -24.11 -23.47 -66.39
C SER A 162 -23.26 -22.58 -67.31
N ASN A 163 -22.41 -21.71 -66.76
CA ASN A 163 -21.57 -20.83 -67.57
C ASN A 163 -20.51 -21.63 -68.36
N ARG A 164 -19.97 -22.72 -67.79
CA ARG A 164 -19.05 -23.63 -68.50
C ARG A 164 -19.75 -24.44 -69.59
N ALA A 165 -21.00 -24.86 -69.36
CA ALA A 165 -21.82 -25.52 -70.38
C ALA A 165 -22.22 -24.58 -71.53
N GLN A 166 -22.42 -23.28 -71.24
CA GLN A 166 -22.64 -22.23 -72.25
C GLN A 166 -21.38 -21.91 -73.06
N ALA A 167 -20.18 -22.15 -72.51
CA ALA A 167 -18.89 -21.94 -73.17
C ALA A 167 -18.35 -23.18 -73.93
N ALA A 168 -19.11 -24.28 -73.99
CA ALA A 168 -18.69 -25.50 -74.66
C ALA A 168 -18.92 -25.44 -76.19
N PRO A 169 -18.05 -26.06 -77.02
CA PRO A 169 -18.27 -26.15 -78.47
C PRO A 169 -19.62 -26.83 -78.77
N GLY A 170 -20.49 -26.15 -79.51
CA GLY A 170 -21.85 -26.61 -79.82
C GLY A 170 -22.97 -26.03 -78.94
N ALA A 171 -22.66 -25.35 -77.83
CA ALA A 171 -23.67 -24.75 -76.94
C ALA A 171 -24.59 -23.71 -77.64
N ALA A 172 -24.16 -23.14 -78.76
CA ALA A 172 -24.96 -22.22 -79.57
C ALA A 172 -26.17 -22.88 -80.27
N ARG A 173 -26.18 -24.21 -80.44
CA ARG A 173 -27.27 -24.96 -81.11
C ARG A 173 -28.38 -25.44 -80.18
N ASP A 174 -28.19 -25.44 -78.86
CA ASP A 174 -29.18 -25.91 -77.88
C ASP A 174 -29.80 -24.73 -77.09
N PRO A 175 -31.04 -24.31 -77.39
CA PRO A 175 -31.67 -23.18 -76.72
C PRO A 175 -31.92 -23.42 -75.22
N SER A 176 -31.93 -24.67 -74.75
CA SER A 176 -32.11 -24.99 -73.33
C SER A 176 -30.91 -24.59 -72.46
N LEU A 177 -29.72 -24.44 -73.07
CA LEU A 177 -28.49 -24.03 -72.38
C LEU A 177 -28.41 -22.50 -72.21
N ARG A 178 -29.06 -21.72 -73.09
CA ARG A 178 -29.04 -20.23 -73.07
C ARG A 178 -29.82 -19.58 -71.94
N ARG A 179 -30.87 -20.23 -71.41
CA ARG A 179 -31.74 -19.69 -70.33
C ARG A 179 -31.98 -20.72 -69.22
N LYS A 180 -30.91 -21.28 -68.64
CA LYS A 180 -31.05 -22.20 -67.50
C LYS A 180 -31.22 -21.41 -66.19
N PRO A 181 -32.39 -21.48 -65.51
CA PRO A 181 -32.60 -20.72 -64.28
C PRO A 181 -31.74 -21.25 -63.13
N ARG A 182 -31.55 -20.39 -62.13
CA ARG A 182 -30.76 -20.67 -60.93
C ARG A 182 -31.50 -21.69 -60.07
N ILE A 183 -30.94 -22.89 -59.93
CA ILE A 183 -31.60 -24.04 -59.29
C ILE A 183 -31.76 -23.78 -57.78
N GLY A 184 -32.99 -23.87 -57.26
CA GLY A 184 -33.27 -23.82 -55.83
C GLY A 184 -32.84 -25.10 -55.09
N THR A 185 -32.63 -25.06 -53.78
CA THR A 185 -32.13 -26.26 -53.05
C THR A 185 -33.13 -27.43 -53.06
N VAL A 186 -34.44 -27.17 -53.04
CA VAL A 186 -35.46 -28.22 -53.18
C VAL A 186 -35.38 -28.86 -54.57
N GLU A 187 -35.25 -28.05 -55.62
CA GLU A 187 -35.06 -28.51 -57.00
C GLU A 187 -33.73 -29.27 -57.18
N ALA A 188 -32.67 -28.86 -56.49
CA ALA A 188 -31.37 -29.55 -56.51
C ALA A 188 -31.48 -30.95 -55.87
N ILE A 189 -32.14 -31.07 -54.72
CA ILE A 189 -32.43 -32.35 -54.06
C ILE A 189 -33.28 -33.24 -54.97
N GLN A 190 -34.36 -32.70 -55.55
CA GLN A 190 -35.22 -33.42 -56.51
C GLN A 190 -34.43 -33.88 -57.75
N GLN A 191 -33.54 -33.05 -58.30
CA GLN A 191 -32.69 -33.42 -59.45
C GLN A 191 -31.66 -34.50 -59.10
N ILE A 192 -31.10 -34.51 -57.88
CA ILE A 192 -30.19 -35.57 -57.43
C ILE A 192 -30.96 -36.89 -57.28
N ILE A 193 -32.10 -36.88 -56.60
CA ILE A 193 -32.96 -38.08 -56.44
C ILE A 193 -33.40 -38.61 -57.82
N LYS A 194 -33.82 -37.74 -58.74
CA LYS A 194 -34.28 -38.13 -60.09
C LYS A 194 -33.16 -38.69 -60.99
N ARG A 195 -31.88 -38.39 -60.71
CA ARG A 195 -30.74 -38.85 -61.53
C ARG A 195 -29.96 -40.03 -60.92
N HIS A 196 -29.85 -40.08 -59.60
CA HIS A 196 -28.99 -41.04 -58.88
C HIS A 196 -29.72 -41.79 -57.75
N GLY A 197 -31.05 -41.65 -57.67
CA GLY A 197 -31.85 -42.19 -56.58
C GLY A 197 -31.60 -41.51 -55.23
N VAL A 198 -32.31 -41.95 -54.18
CA VAL A 198 -32.16 -41.41 -52.81
C VAL A 198 -30.73 -41.61 -52.28
N ARG A 199 -30.06 -42.70 -52.66
CA ARG A 199 -28.65 -42.97 -52.30
C ARG A 199 -27.69 -41.91 -52.86
N GLY A 200 -28.03 -41.23 -53.96
CA GLY A 200 -27.25 -40.12 -54.51
C GLY A 200 -27.14 -38.89 -53.59
N LEU A 201 -28.00 -38.75 -52.58
CA LEU A 201 -27.86 -37.68 -51.57
C LEU A 201 -26.70 -37.94 -50.58
N TYR A 202 -26.21 -39.17 -50.53
CA TYR A 202 -25.09 -39.60 -49.67
C TYR A 202 -23.78 -39.73 -50.46
N THR A 203 -23.70 -39.13 -51.64
CA THR A 203 -22.47 -39.13 -52.45
C THR A 203 -21.34 -38.35 -51.74
N GLY A 204 -20.22 -39.04 -51.51
CA GLY A 204 -19.09 -38.52 -50.73
C GLY A 204 -19.24 -38.69 -49.21
N PHE A 205 -20.22 -39.45 -48.73
CA PHE A 205 -20.50 -39.64 -47.30
C PHE A 205 -19.28 -40.05 -46.47
N HIS A 206 -18.43 -40.97 -46.94
CA HIS A 206 -17.23 -41.38 -46.19
C HIS A 206 -16.23 -40.22 -45.94
N LEU A 207 -16.01 -39.35 -46.93
CA LEU A 207 -15.16 -38.17 -46.78
C LEU A 207 -15.82 -37.11 -45.88
N HIS A 208 -17.14 -36.99 -45.95
CA HIS A 208 -17.92 -36.07 -45.10
C HIS A 208 -17.94 -36.52 -43.64
N ALA A 209 -18.26 -37.78 -43.37
CA ALA A 209 -18.24 -38.38 -42.03
C ALA A 209 -16.84 -38.31 -41.42
N LEU A 210 -15.79 -38.69 -42.16
CA LEU A 210 -14.41 -38.57 -41.66
C LEU A 210 -14.05 -37.12 -41.28
N ARG A 211 -14.41 -36.14 -42.13
CA ARG A 211 -14.17 -34.71 -41.89
C ARG A 211 -14.97 -34.19 -40.69
N ASP A 212 -16.24 -34.55 -40.56
CA ASP A 212 -17.10 -34.08 -39.47
C ASP A 212 -16.72 -34.76 -38.15
N THR A 213 -16.46 -36.06 -38.12
CA THR A 213 -15.97 -36.79 -36.93
C THR A 213 -14.66 -36.21 -36.42
N VAL A 214 -13.64 -36.06 -37.28
CA VAL A 214 -12.33 -35.49 -36.89
C VAL A 214 -12.46 -34.02 -36.49
N GLY A 215 -13.22 -33.22 -37.24
CA GLY A 215 -13.43 -31.81 -36.95
C GLY A 215 -14.19 -31.55 -35.65
N THR A 216 -15.18 -32.39 -35.33
CA THR A 216 -16.01 -32.26 -34.13
C THR A 216 -15.27 -32.78 -32.90
N ALA A 217 -14.48 -33.85 -33.05
CA ALA A 217 -13.55 -34.33 -32.02
C ALA A 217 -12.55 -33.23 -31.62
N MET A 218 -11.86 -32.63 -32.60
CA MET A 218 -10.93 -31.52 -32.35
C MET A 218 -11.65 -30.29 -31.78
N TYR A 219 -12.85 -29.96 -32.27
CA TYR A 219 -13.61 -28.80 -31.78
C TYR A 219 -13.93 -28.91 -30.29
N PHE A 220 -14.55 -30.01 -29.84
CA PHE A 220 -14.90 -30.17 -28.43
C PHE A 220 -13.69 -30.46 -27.55
N GLY A 221 -12.73 -31.27 -28.01
CA GLY A 221 -11.48 -31.54 -27.31
C GLY A 221 -10.70 -30.25 -27.02
N ILE A 222 -10.45 -29.42 -28.06
CA ILE A 222 -9.74 -28.14 -27.90
C ILE A 222 -10.58 -27.15 -27.09
N TYR A 223 -11.89 -27.04 -27.32
CA TYR A 223 -12.74 -26.09 -26.60
C TYR A 223 -12.73 -26.35 -25.09
N GLU A 224 -12.97 -27.58 -24.64
CA GLU A 224 -13.01 -27.89 -23.21
C GLU A 224 -11.61 -27.84 -22.58
N THR A 225 -10.56 -28.29 -23.30
CA THR A 225 -9.17 -28.22 -22.82
C THR A 225 -8.71 -26.77 -22.64
N VAL A 226 -8.92 -25.91 -23.65
CA VAL A 226 -8.56 -24.49 -23.57
C VAL A 226 -9.43 -23.77 -22.53
N LYS A 227 -10.70 -24.15 -22.37
CA LYS A 227 -11.57 -23.63 -21.31
C LYS A 227 -11.09 -24.05 -19.92
N GLN A 228 -10.61 -25.27 -19.73
CA GLN A 228 -10.01 -25.75 -18.47
C GLN A 228 -8.71 -25.02 -18.14
N VAL A 229 -7.79 -24.91 -19.11
CA VAL A 229 -6.53 -24.16 -18.94
C VAL A 229 -6.82 -22.69 -18.66
N ALA A 230 -7.69 -22.03 -19.43
CA ALA A 230 -8.04 -20.64 -19.17
C ALA A 230 -8.79 -20.46 -17.83
N ALA A 231 -9.58 -21.42 -17.36
CA ALA A 231 -10.19 -21.37 -16.04
C ALA A 231 -9.20 -21.64 -14.89
N HIS A 232 -8.09 -22.33 -15.15
CA HIS A 232 -6.97 -22.53 -14.21
C HIS A 232 -6.13 -21.25 -14.10
N GLU A 233 -5.68 -20.70 -15.23
CA GLU A 233 -4.78 -19.53 -15.27
C GLU A 233 -5.50 -18.19 -14.97
N ILE A 234 -6.78 -18.05 -15.35
CA ILE A 234 -7.53 -16.77 -15.30
C ILE A 234 -8.63 -16.80 -14.22
N GLY A 235 -8.91 -17.96 -13.62
CA GLY A 235 -9.98 -18.14 -12.62
C GLY A 235 -11.38 -18.30 -13.24
N SER A 236 -12.22 -19.15 -12.63
CA SER A 236 -13.48 -19.63 -13.25
C SER A 236 -14.56 -18.57 -13.50
N ASP A 237 -14.57 -17.49 -12.72
CA ASP A 237 -15.64 -16.47 -12.71
C ASP A 237 -15.16 -15.06 -13.07
N GLN A 238 -13.92 -14.92 -13.57
CA GLN A 238 -13.16 -13.67 -13.41
C GLN A 238 -12.83 -12.89 -14.70
N SER A 239 -13.59 -13.04 -15.79
CA SER A 239 -13.43 -12.15 -16.96
C SER A 239 -14.67 -11.98 -17.85
N PRO A 240 -14.95 -10.76 -18.33
CA PRO A 240 -16.10 -10.47 -19.21
C PRO A 240 -15.95 -11.00 -20.64
N LEU A 241 -14.70 -11.25 -21.07
CA LEU A 241 -14.35 -11.89 -22.34
C LEU A 241 -13.86 -13.34 -22.09
N GLY A 242 -14.52 -14.02 -21.15
CA GLY A 242 -14.00 -15.14 -20.37
C GLY A 242 -13.42 -16.36 -21.10
N ALA A 243 -12.92 -17.32 -20.30
CA ALA A 243 -12.39 -18.60 -20.77
C ALA A 243 -13.20 -19.27 -21.91
N PRO A 244 -14.55 -19.24 -21.93
CA PRO A 244 -15.35 -19.73 -23.08
C PRO A 244 -15.16 -18.97 -24.40
N ALA A 245 -14.87 -17.67 -24.39
CA ALA A 245 -14.66 -16.85 -25.59
C ALA A 245 -13.25 -17.04 -26.17
N ILE A 246 -12.23 -17.10 -25.30
CA ILE A 246 -10.84 -17.46 -25.71
C ILE A 246 -10.83 -18.90 -26.27
N ALA A 247 -11.46 -19.85 -25.56
CA ALA A 247 -11.67 -21.20 -26.05
C ALA A 247 -12.45 -21.23 -27.38
N GLY A 248 -13.48 -20.38 -27.53
CA GLY A 248 -14.25 -20.21 -28.76
C GLY A 248 -13.43 -19.71 -29.95
N ALA A 249 -12.52 -18.75 -29.75
CA ALA A 249 -11.64 -18.24 -30.79
C ALA A 249 -10.60 -19.28 -31.24
N ILE A 250 -10.02 -20.02 -30.29
CA ILE A 250 -9.01 -21.05 -30.56
C ILE A 250 -9.66 -22.30 -31.19
N CYS A 251 -10.77 -22.80 -30.64
CA CYS A 251 -11.49 -23.96 -31.17
C CYS A 251 -12.22 -23.70 -32.51
N SER A 252 -12.47 -22.44 -32.87
CA SER A 252 -12.99 -22.09 -34.20
C SER A 252 -11.90 -21.99 -35.28
N THR A 253 -10.62 -21.97 -34.90
CA THR A 253 -9.50 -21.78 -35.85
C THR A 253 -8.70 -23.07 -36.07
N ILE A 254 -8.26 -23.76 -35.00
CA ILE A 254 -7.37 -24.92 -35.11
C ILE A 254 -8.02 -26.13 -35.80
N PRO A 255 -9.24 -26.59 -35.44
CA PRO A 255 -9.89 -27.71 -36.13
C PRO A 255 -10.11 -27.46 -37.62
N TRP A 256 -10.38 -26.20 -38.00
CA TRP A 256 -10.54 -25.83 -39.41
C TRP A 256 -9.22 -25.89 -40.16
N PHE A 257 -8.10 -25.48 -39.56
CA PHE A 257 -6.76 -25.62 -40.16
C PHE A 257 -6.43 -27.10 -40.42
N CYS A 258 -6.63 -27.97 -39.42
CA CYS A 258 -6.33 -29.40 -39.51
C CYS A 258 -7.25 -30.16 -40.49
N THR A 259 -8.54 -29.80 -40.56
CA THR A 259 -9.51 -30.49 -41.44
C THR A 259 -9.66 -29.88 -42.83
N TYR A 260 -9.04 -28.72 -43.12
CA TYR A 260 -9.13 -28.05 -44.42
C TYR A 260 -8.77 -28.93 -45.63
N PRO A 261 -7.76 -29.82 -45.57
CA PRO A 261 -7.46 -30.73 -46.67
C PRO A 261 -8.59 -31.74 -46.93
N LEU A 262 -9.25 -32.24 -45.87
CA LEU A 262 -10.41 -33.14 -45.98
C LEU A 262 -11.64 -32.40 -46.52
N ASP A 263 -11.89 -31.18 -46.04
CA ASP A 263 -12.94 -30.27 -46.54
C ASP A 263 -12.79 -30.00 -48.05
N THR A 264 -11.56 -29.72 -48.49
CA THR A 264 -11.24 -29.46 -49.90
C THR A 264 -11.41 -30.71 -50.76
N ARG A 265 -10.99 -31.89 -50.29
CA ARG A 265 -11.20 -33.18 -50.98
C ARG A 265 -12.69 -33.54 -51.08
N LYS A 266 -13.45 -33.39 -49.99
CA LYS A 266 -14.93 -33.58 -49.97
C LYS A 266 -15.61 -32.68 -51.00
N THR A 267 -15.41 -31.37 -50.91
CA THR A 267 -16.10 -30.38 -51.77
C THR A 267 -15.75 -30.59 -53.24
N ARG A 268 -14.50 -30.97 -53.56
CA ARG A 268 -14.11 -31.32 -54.93
C ARG A 268 -14.76 -32.61 -55.42
N ALA A 269 -14.71 -33.70 -54.65
CA ALA A 269 -15.36 -34.96 -55.01
C ALA A 269 -16.86 -34.77 -55.28
N GLN A 270 -17.55 -34.04 -54.39
CA GLN A 270 -18.96 -33.69 -54.56
C GLN A 270 -19.23 -32.80 -55.79
N SER A 271 -18.30 -31.92 -56.18
CA SER A 271 -18.44 -31.08 -57.38
C SER A 271 -18.21 -31.82 -58.70
N VAL A 272 -17.31 -32.82 -58.75
CA VAL A 272 -16.97 -33.54 -59.98
C VAL A 272 -18.07 -34.53 -60.37
N LEU A 273 -18.70 -35.19 -59.39
CA LEU A 273 -19.81 -36.13 -59.58
C LEU A 273 -21.12 -35.47 -60.08
N LEU A 274 -21.14 -34.14 -60.26
CA LEU A 274 -22.25 -33.41 -60.91
C LEU A 274 -22.03 -33.18 -62.42
N GLY A 275 -20.85 -33.54 -62.95
CA GLY A 275 -20.55 -33.57 -64.38
C GLY A 275 -21.10 -34.80 -65.09
N LYS A 276 -21.13 -34.79 -66.43
CA LYS A 276 -21.51 -35.98 -67.20
C LYS A 276 -20.37 -37.02 -67.21
N THR A 277 -20.74 -38.25 -66.85
CA THR A 277 -20.16 -39.56 -67.25
C THR A 277 -18.79 -40.02 -66.74
N LYS A 278 -18.87 -41.09 -65.92
CA LYS A 278 -18.13 -42.37 -65.94
C LYS A 278 -16.66 -42.51 -65.53
N GLU A 279 -15.85 -41.47 -65.33
CA GLU A 279 -14.43 -41.66 -64.93
C GLU A 279 -14.09 -41.19 -63.51
N ILE A 280 -14.32 -42.09 -62.54
CA ILE A 280 -13.97 -41.88 -61.12
C ILE A 280 -12.44 -41.84 -60.91
N GLY A 281 -11.66 -42.47 -61.81
CA GLY A 281 -10.20 -42.49 -61.78
C GLY A 281 -9.57 -41.12 -61.99
N GLU A 282 -9.87 -40.42 -63.09
CA GLU A 282 -9.28 -39.11 -63.40
C GLU A 282 -9.64 -38.04 -62.35
N ALA A 283 -10.87 -38.08 -61.84
CA ALA A 283 -11.32 -37.21 -60.75
C ALA A 283 -10.40 -37.32 -59.52
N SER A 284 -9.95 -38.54 -59.19
CA SER A 284 -9.06 -38.81 -58.06
C SER A 284 -7.66 -38.23 -58.28
N VAL A 285 -7.14 -38.32 -59.50
CA VAL A 285 -5.84 -37.74 -59.90
C VAL A 285 -5.87 -36.21 -59.93
N ALA A 286 -6.98 -35.61 -60.39
CA ALA A 286 -7.17 -34.15 -60.38
C ALA A 286 -7.31 -33.57 -58.96
N VAL A 287 -7.83 -34.34 -58.00
CA VAL A 287 -7.81 -33.97 -56.58
C VAL A 287 -6.39 -33.99 -56.01
N ALA A 288 -5.55 -34.97 -56.39
CA ALA A 288 -4.18 -35.10 -55.91
C ALA A 288 -3.24 -33.96 -56.36
N LYS A 289 -3.40 -33.42 -57.58
CA LYS A 289 -2.53 -32.36 -58.15
C LYS A 289 -2.86 -30.91 -57.71
N SER A 290 -3.65 -30.70 -56.65
CA SER A 290 -4.16 -29.35 -56.30
C SER A 290 -3.76 -28.85 -54.91
N SER A 291 -3.47 -27.55 -54.80
CA SER A 291 -3.06 -26.88 -53.55
C SER A 291 -4.11 -27.05 -52.44
N MET A 292 -3.78 -27.85 -51.43
CA MET A 292 -4.70 -28.32 -50.40
C MET A 292 -5.22 -27.23 -49.44
N TYR A 293 -4.58 -26.06 -49.39
CA TYR A 293 -4.89 -24.95 -48.47
C TYR A 293 -5.45 -23.70 -49.16
N LYS A 294 -5.78 -23.78 -50.46
CA LYS A 294 -6.18 -22.62 -51.26
C LYS A 294 -7.57 -22.08 -50.85
N GLY A 295 -7.55 -20.96 -50.13
CA GLY A 295 -8.74 -20.29 -49.57
C GLY A 295 -8.76 -20.20 -48.04
N ILE A 296 -7.76 -20.72 -47.34
CA ILE A 296 -7.69 -20.66 -45.86
C ILE A 296 -7.58 -19.23 -45.30
N SER A 297 -7.02 -18.30 -46.06
CA SER A 297 -6.99 -16.87 -45.70
C SER A 297 -8.38 -16.24 -45.56
N ILE A 298 -9.42 -16.79 -46.22
CA ILE A 298 -10.81 -16.36 -46.01
C ILE A 298 -11.31 -16.81 -44.62
N ILE A 299 -10.84 -17.94 -44.10
CA ILE A 299 -11.17 -18.39 -42.74
C ILE A 299 -10.47 -17.49 -41.71
N LEU A 300 -9.20 -17.13 -41.92
CA LEU A 300 -8.50 -16.17 -41.05
C LEU A 300 -9.18 -14.79 -41.04
N VAL A 301 -9.59 -14.28 -42.21
CA VAL A 301 -10.38 -13.04 -42.33
C VAL A 301 -11.75 -13.18 -41.67
N ARG A 302 -12.44 -14.32 -41.80
CA ARG A 302 -13.70 -14.61 -41.10
C ARG A 302 -13.53 -14.54 -39.58
N THR A 303 -12.51 -15.20 -39.02
CA THR A 303 -12.25 -15.16 -37.57
C THR A 303 -11.89 -13.75 -37.12
N GLY A 304 -11.03 -13.05 -37.87
CA GLY A 304 -10.68 -11.65 -37.62
C GLY A 304 -11.90 -10.72 -37.65
N VAL A 305 -12.79 -10.85 -38.64
CA VAL A 305 -14.03 -10.07 -38.74
C VAL A 305 -15.02 -10.42 -37.62
N ASN A 306 -15.13 -11.69 -37.22
CA ASN A 306 -16.00 -12.10 -36.13
C ASN A 306 -15.53 -11.53 -34.77
N ASN A 307 -14.21 -11.53 -34.52
CA ASN A 307 -13.62 -10.90 -33.34
C ASN A 307 -13.66 -9.37 -33.42
N MET A 308 -13.48 -8.78 -34.59
CA MET A 308 -13.58 -7.34 -34.82
C MET A 308 -15.02 -6.84 -34.61
N ILE A 309 -16.04 -7.56 -35.08
CA ILE A 309 -17.45 -7.23 -34.81
C ILE A 309 -17.77 -7.39 -33.33
N LEU A 310 -17.23 -8.42 -32.66
CA LEU A 310 -17.38 -8.57 -31.21
C LEU A 310 -16.80 -7.35 -30.47
N LEU A 311 -15.58 -6.92 -30.80
CA LEU A 311 -14.92 -5.77 -30.17
C LEU A 311 -15.55 -4.41 -30.55
N SER A 312 -16.02 -4.24 -31.79
CA SER A 312 -16.58 -2.96 -32.29
C SER A 312 -17.99 -2.66 -31.78
N LEU A 313 -18.64 -3.59 -31.06
CA LEU A 313 -20.01 -3.42 -30.55
C LEU A 313 -20.07 -2.78 -29.15
N PHE A 314 -18.94 -2.45 -28.52
CA PHE A 314 -18.90 -2.01 -27.12
C PHE A 314 -18.69 -0.50 -26.87
N ASP A 315 -18.20 0.27 -27.85
CA ASP A 315 -17.87 1.71 -27.70
C ASP A 315 -19.10 2.66 -27.66
N ASN A 316 -20.01 2.48 -26.69
CA ASN A 316 -21.15 3.39 -26.43
C ASN A 316 -21.00 4.15 -25.09
N ILE A 317 -20.04 3.76 -24.24
CA ILE A 317 -19.83 4.28 -22.88
C ILE A 317 -18.34 4.57 -22.67
N LEU A 318 -18.03 5.70 -22.04
CA LEU A 318 -16.66 6.06 -21.63
C LEU A 318 -16.31 5.37 -20.31
N GLN A 319 -15.16 4.73 -20.24
CA GLN A 319 -14.61 4.13 -19.01
C GLN A 319 -13.44 4.97 -18.48
N LEU A 320 -13.27 5.00 -17.16
CA LEU A 320 -12.11 5.64 -16.53
C LEU A 320 -10.86 4.75 -16.65
N PRO A 321 -9.71 5.27 -17.12
CA PRO A 321 -8.45 4.54 -17.11
C PRO A 321 -7.84 4.46 -15.70
N PHE A 322 -7.05 3.42 -15.44
CA PHE A 322 -6.29 3.28 -14.20
C PHE A 322 -5.11 4.25 -14.17
N ARG A 323 -4.87 4.87 -13.01
CA ARG A 323 -3.55 5.45 -12.68
C ARG A 323 -2.55 4.32 -12.43
N ARG A 324 -1.28 4.59 -12.76
CA ARG A 324 -0.17 3.64 -12.60
C ARG A 324 0.81 4.17 -11.56
N SER A 325 1.47 3.28 -10.82
CA SER A 325 2.54 3.61 -9.87
C SER A 325 3.66 2.58 -9.98
N HIS A 326 4.84 2.93 -9.48
CA HIS A 326 5.94 1.98 -9.31
C HIS A 326 5.84 1.25 -7.95
N THR A 327 6.48 0.09 -7.86
CA THR A 327 6.72 -0.57 -6.56
C THR A 327 7.63 0.29 -5.71
N VAL A 328 7.24 0.52 -4.46
CA VAL A 328 7.97 1.30 -3.46
C VAL A 328 7.82 0.55 -2.14
N SER A 329 8.92 0.42 -1.39
CA SER A 329 8.93 -0.17 -0.06
C SER A 329 8.37 0.83 0.95
N LEU A 330 7.18 0.55 1.46
CA LEU A 330 6.56 1.31 2.55
C LEU A 330 7.04 0.76 3.91
N SER A 331 7.42 -0.53 3.97
CA SER A 331 8.00 -1.14 5.16
C SER A 331 9.31 -0.47 5.60
N ASP A 332 10.22 -0.13 4.69
CA ASP A 332 11.52 0.49 5.04
C ASP A 332 11.33 1.85 5.73
N ALA A 333 10.45 2.70 5.20
CA ALA A 333 10.20 4.02 5.77
C ALA A 333 9.40 3.95 7.09
N ILE A 334 8.40 3.06 7.18
CA ILE A 334 7.71 2.82 8.46
C ILE A 334 8.70 2.25 9.49
N THR A 335 9.62 1.37 9.09
CA THR A 335 10.70 0.85 9.95
C THR A 335 11.60 1.98 10.47
N GLN A 336 12.06 2.87 9.59
CA GLN A 336 12.86 4.04 9.96
C GLN A 336 12.08 5.01 10.86
N TYR A 337 10.79 5.21 10.61
CA TYR A 337 9.94 6.08 11.42
C TYR A 337 9.70 5.49 12.81
N ILE A 338 9.39 4.19 12.90
CA ILE A 338 9.29 3.45 14.17
C ILE A 338 10.62 3.55 14.93
N SER A 339 11.76 3.23 14.30
CA SER A 339 13.07 3.25 14.98
C SER A 339 13.55 4.63 15.44
N SER A 340 13.04 5.71 14.84
CA SER A 340 13.47 7.08 15.14
C SER A 340 12.48 7.87 16.01
N LYS A 341 11.21 7.45 16.08
CA LYS A 341 10.14 8.16 16.79
C LYS A 341 9.38 7.34 17.83
N TYR A 342 9.54 6.01 17.90
CA TYR A 342 8.85 5.17 18.87
C TYR A 342 9.87 4.40 19.72
N ASP A 343 9.54 4.16 20.98
CA ASP A 343 10.36 3.37 21.91
C ASP A 343 10.16 1.85 21.75
N GLN A 344 9.63 1.44 20.60
CA GLN A 344 9.30 0.06 20.26
C GLN A 344 10.16 -0.39 19.07
N ARG A 345 10.76 -1.57 19.15
CA ARG A 345 11.63 -2.08 18.06
C ARG A 345 10.78 -2.42 16.83
N PRO A 346 11.20 -2.05 15.60
CA PRO A 346 10.48 -2.43 14.38
C PRO A 346 10.26 -3.93 14.21
N ASP A 347 11.17 -4.77 14.73
CA ASP A 347 11.08 -6.24 14.73
C ASP A 347 9.75 -6.76 15.33
N MET A 348 9.16 -6.03 16.29
CA MET A 348 7.87 -6.36 16.91
C MET A 348 6.69 -6.32 15.91
N PHE A 349 6.90 -5.68 14.76
CA PHE A 349 5.92 -5.43 13.70
C PHE A 349 6.35 -6.03 12.35
N ALA A 350 7.32 -6.95 12.32
CA ALA A 350 7.83 -7.54 11.08
C ALA A 350 6.72 -8.15 10.20
N ASP A 351 5.73 -8.81 10.81
CA ASP A 351 4.56 -9.33 10.10
C ASP A 351 3.70 -8.21 9.50
N ASP A 352 3.41 -7.15 10.28
CA ASP A 352 2.60 -6.01 9.83
C ASP A 352 3.30 -5.23 8.69
N LEU A 353 4.62 -5.09 8.79
CA LEU A 353 5.50 -4.49 7.78
C LEU A 353 5.50 -5.30 6.47
N MET A 354 5.57 -6.63 6.55
CA MET A 354 5.44 -7.50 5.37
C MET A 354 4.02 -7.44 4.76
N ILE A 355 2.99 -7.38 5.60
CA ILE A 355 1.60 -7.31 5.13
C ILE A 355 1.31 -5.97 4.42
N ILE A 356 1.80 -4.83 4.91
CA ILE A 356 1.50 -3.54 4.27
C ILE A 356 2.13 -3.42 2.87
N ASP A 357 3.37 -3.87 2.68
CA ASP A 357 4.02 -3.90 1.36
C ASP A 357 3.36 -4.88 0.39
N ARG A 358 2.91 -6.02 0.92
CA ARG A 358 2.12 -6.99 0.15
C ARG A 358 0.79 -6.38 -0.29
N LEU A 359 0.04 -5.74 0.61
CA LEU A 359 -1.24 -5.10 0.30
C LEU A 359 -1.06 -3.96 -0.71
N ARG A 360 -0.02 -3.14 -0.57
CA ARG A 360 0.33 -2.11 -1.57
C ARG A 360 0.59 -2.74 -2.93
N SER A 361 1.42 -3.78 -2.98
CA SER A 361 1.77 -4.49 -4.22
C SER A 361 0.55 -5.16 -4.86
N GLU A 362 -0.32 -5.77 -4.08
CA GLU A 362 -1.58 -6.36 -4.58
C GLU A 362 -2.55 -5.29 -5.10
N ALA A 363 -2.58 -4.10 -4.50
CA ALA A 363 -3.46 -2.99 -4.88
C ALA A 363 -2.96 -2.23 -6.13
N VAL A 364 -1.66 -1.90 -6.22
CA VAL A 364 -1.06 -1.19 -7.38
C VAL A 364 -1.07 -2.05 -8.65
N ASN A 365 -1.02 -3.38 -8.50
CA ASN A 365 -1.11 -4.32 -9.62
C ASN A 365 -2.55 -4.59 -10.11
N VAL A 366 -3.58 -3.95 -9.54
CA VAL A 366 -4.95 -4.01 -10.10
C VAL A 366 -5.04 -3.11 -11.33
N GLN A 367 -4.63 -3.64 -12.48
CA GLN A 367 -4.67 -2.96 -13.79
C GLN A 367 -5.67 -3.59 -14.78
N GLU A 368 -6.31 -4.70 -14.40
CA GLU A 368 -7.36 -5.37 -15.17
C GLU A 368 -8.71 -5.25 -14.44
N PRO A 369 -9.86 -5.26 -15.16
CA PRO A 369 -11.20 -5.12 -14.58
C PRO A 369 -11.67 -6.37 -13.79
N HIS A 370 -10.97 -6.62 -12.69
CA HIS A 370 -11.10 -7.69 -11.70
C HIS A 370 -12.13 -7.45 -10.56
N ILE A 371 -13.22 -8.21 -10.33
CA ILE A 371 -14.02 -8.14 -9.07
C ILE A 371 -13.15 -8.37 -7.83
N SER A 372 -12.14 -9.25 -7.91
CA SER A 372 -11.16 -9.48 -6.83
C SER A 372 -10.27 -8.26 -6.56
N GLY A 373 -10.10 -7.38 -7.55
CA GLY A 373 -9.43 -6.10 -7.42
C GLY A 373 -10.15 -5.15 -6.46
N ILE A 374 -11.49 -5.24 -6.34
CA ILE A 374 -12.28 -4.44 -5.40
C ILE A 374 -11.80 -4.72 -3.98
N SER A 375 -11.70 -6.00 -3.60
CA SER A 375 -11.27 -6.40 -2.25
C SER A 375 -9.85 -5.92 -1.94
N ARG A 376 -8.92 -6.04 -2.90
CA ARG A 376 -7.52 -5.59 -2.75
C ARG A 376 -7.40 -4.09 -2.54
N LEU A 377 -8.04 -3.29 -3.41
CA LEU A 377 -8.03 -1.83 -3.34
C LEU A 377 -8.71 -1.31 -2.06
N VAL A 378 -9.87 -1.88 -1.70
CA VAL A 378 -10.63 -1.48 -0.50
C VAL A 378 -9.88 -1.86 0.78
N THR A 379 -9.30 -3.06 0.86
CA THR A 379 -8.50 -3.50 2.02
C THR A 379 -7.30 -2.59 2.22
N TYR A 380 -6.55 -2.28 1.14
CA TYR A 380 -5.40 -1.38 1.25
C TYR A 380 -5.80 0.06 1.61
N ALA A 381 -6.88 0.59 1.01
CA ALA A 381 -7.43 1.91 1.36
C ALA A 381 -7.88 1.99 2.83
N ALA A 382 -8.48 0.93 3.38
CA ALA A 382 -8.85 0.84 4.79
C ALA A 382 -7.63 0.89 5.71
N GLN A 383 -6.59 0.13 5.39
CA GLN A 383 -5.33 0.13 6.15
C GLN A 383 -4.60 1.49 6.05
N LEU A 384 -4.61 2.16 4.90
CA LEU A 384 -4.06 3.52 4.76
C LEU A 384 -4.85 4.55 5.61
N LYS A 385 -6.18 4.45 5.65
CA LYS A 385 -7.03 5.30 6.50
C LYS A 385 -6.77 5.07 7.99
N TRP A 386 -6.53 3.82 8.39
CA TRP A 386 -6.12 3.44 9.76
C TRP A 386 -4.71 3.92 10.12
N LEU A 387 -3.73 3.72 9.23
CA LEU A 387 -2.35 4.20 9.38
C LEU A 387 -2.29 5.72 9.59
N GLY A 388 -3.17 6.48 8.92
CA GLY A 388 -3.28 7.93 9.08
C GLY A 388 -3.74 8.43 10.47
N GLY A 389 -4.16 7.53 11.37
CA GLY A 389 -4.36 7.84 12.79
C GLY A 389 -3.13 7.56 13.68
N LYS A 390 -2.23 6.67 13.23
CA LYS A 390 -1.04 6.26 13.99
C LYS A 390 0.25 6.97 13.55
N PHE A 391 0.36 7.29 12.26
CA PHE A 391 1.51 7.92 11.61
C PHE A 391 1.13 9.33 11.11
N PRO A 392 2.10 10.26 10.98
CA PRO A 392 1.86 11.54 10.32
C PRO A 392 1.51 11.34 8.84
N ILE A 393 1.01 12.40 8.19
CA ILE A 393 0.72 12.41 6.75
C ILE A 393 2.00 12.11 5.94
N ASP A 394 3.15 12.63 6.40
CA ASP A 394 4.44 12.53 5.71
C ASP A 394 5.32 11.46 6.40
N VAL A 395 5.33 10.24 5.86
CA VAL A 395 6.05 9.08 6.48
C VAL A 395 7.50 8.95 6.00
N GLY A 396 7.88 9.65 4.93
CA GLY A 396 9.22 9.56 4.31
C GLY A 396 9.24 8.73 3.02
N VAL A 397 8.10 8.59 2.33
CA VAL A 397 7.95 7.78 1.10
C VAL A 397 7.38 8.63 -0.03
N ASP A 398 8.19 8.92 -1.05
CA ASP A 398 7.72 9.61 -2.26
C ASP A 398 6.86 8.70 -3.15
N PHE A 399 5.56 8.65 -2.86
CA PHE A 399 4.57 7.94 -3.66
C PHE A 399 4.48 8.56 -5.05
N SER A 400 4.88 7.82 -6.08
CA SER A 400 4.99 8.30 -7.46
C SER A 400 3.90 7.71 -8.34
N TRP A 401 3.02 8.57 -8.88
CA TRP A 401 1.84 8.16 -9.65
C TRP A 401 1.76 8.87 -11.00
N TYR A 402 1.38 8.13 -12.05
CA TYR A 402 1.11 8.66 -13.38
C TYR A 402 -0.37 9.08 -13.47
N PRO A 403 -0.67 10.34 -13.87
CA PRO A 403 -2.03 10.80 -14.14
C PRO A 403 -2.80 9.89 -15.10
N ALA A 404 -4.09 9.70 -14.84
CA ALA A 404 -4.98 8.87 -15.64
C ALA A 404 -5.58 9.67 -16.82
N LEU A 405 -5.76 10.97 -16.64
CA LEU A 405 -6.29 11.92 -17.62
C LEU A 405 -5.30 13.09 -17.83
N GLY A 406 -5.61 13.99 -18.75
CA GLY A 406 -4.78 15.14 -19.10
C GLY A 406 -3.64 14.85 -20.08
N PHE A 407 -2.92 15.91 -20.46
CA PHE A 407 -1.84 15.84 -21.45
C PHE A 407 -0.51 15.29 -20.90
N ASN A 408 -0.40 15.18 -19.58
CA ASN A 408 0.84 14.88 -18.85
C ASN A 408 0.97 13.41 -18.39
N SER A 409 0.15 12.47 -18.87
CA SER A 409 0.12 11.05 -18.42
C SER A 409 1.43 10.24 -18.58
N ALA A 410 2.44 10.81 -19.23
CA ALA A 410 3.79 10.23 -19.36
C ALA A 410 4.74 10.62 -18.22
N ARG A 411 4.40 11.63 -17.39
CA ARG A 411 5.26 12.14 -16.32
C ARG A 411 4.64 11.81 -14.95
N PRO A 412 5.39 11.21 -14.01
CA PRO A 412 4.86 10.92 -12.68
C PRO A 412 4.77 12.19 -11.84
N VAL A 413 3.75 12.25 -10.98
CA VAL A 413 3.64 13.17 -9.85
C VAL A 413 4.03 12.42 -8.59
N SER A 414 5.01 12.93 -7.87
CA SER A 414 5.54 12.31 -6.64
C SER A 414 5.22 13.19 -5.43
N GLN A 415 4.66 12.62 -4.38
CA GLN A 415 4.44 13.30 -3.10
C GLN A 415 4.68 12.37 -1.91
N ASN A 416 5.47 12.81 -0.93
CA ASN A 416 5.60 12.16 0.38
C ASN A 416 4.36 12.41 1.26
N ASN A 417 3.27 11.70 0.98
CA ASN A 417 1.99 11.94 1.64
C ASN A 417 1.08 10.68 1.60
N LEU A 418 0.70 10.13 2.76
CA LEU A 418 -0.20 8.97 2.86
C LEU A 418 -1.61 9.24 2.31
N ARG A 419 -2.12 10.48 2.41
CA ARG A 419 -3.42 10.87 1.84
C ARG A 419 -3.34 10.96 0.31
N PHE A 420 -2.17 11.27 -0.25
CA PHE A 420 -1.93 11.16 -1.70
C PHE A 420 -2.02 9.70 -2.17
N GLU A 421 -1.36 8.76 -1.48
CA GLU A 421 -1.48 7.33 -1.80
C GLU A 421 -2.95 6.86 -1.71
N LEU A 422 -3.65 7.19 -0.62
CA LEU A 422 -5.07 6.86 -0.43
C LEU A 422 -5.96 7.42 -1.56
N ALA A 423 -5.75 8.69 -1.95
CA ALA A 423 -6.48 9.32 -3.05
C ALA A 423 -6.30 8.56 -4.38
N ASN A 424 -5.07 8.14 -4.69
CA ASN A 424 -4.75 7.36 -5.90
C ASN A 424 -5.44 5.99 -5.90
N ILE A 425 -5.41 5.28 -4.77
CA ILE A 425 -6.05 3.97 -4.62
C ILE A 425 -7.57 4.06 -4.75
N LEU A 426 -8.20 5.11 -4.17
CA LEU A 426 -9.64 5.35 -4.31
C LEU A 426 -10.04 5.75 -5.74
N PHE A 427 -9.20 6.50 -6.46
CA PHE A 427 -9.43 6.76 -7.89
C PHE A 427 -9.35 5.48 -8.72
N ASN A 428 -8.38 4.60 -8.46
CA ASN A 428 -8.31 3.30 -9.11
C ASN A 428 -9.48 2.39 -8.75
N LEU A 429 -10.07 2.51 -7.55
CA LEU A 429 -11.31 1.83 -7.20
C LEU A 429 -12.52 2.34 -8.00
N ALA A 430 -12.65 3.66 -8.17
CA ALA A 430 -13.67 4.24 -9.05
C ALA A 430 -13.46 3.82 -10.52
N ALA A 431 -12.21 3.76 -10.98
CA ALA A 431 -11.87 3.30 -12.32
C ALA A 431 -12.21 1.81 -12.52
N LEU A 432 -11.91 0.97 -11.53
CA LEU A 432 -12.29 -0.45 -11.55
C LEU A 432 -13.80 -0.63 -11.65
N TYR A 433 -14.59 0.10 -10.86
CA TYR A 433 -16.06 0.06 -10.95
C TYR A 433 -16.58 0.54 -12.32
N SER A 434 -16.00 1.60 -12.88
CA SER A 434 -16.34 2.09 -14.23
C SER A 434 -16.08 1.03 -15.30
N GLN A 435 -14.91 0.38 -15.29
CA GLN A 435 -14.55 -0.68 -16.24
C GLN A 435 -15.35 -1.97 -16.02
N LEU A 436 -15.67 -2.33 -14.77
CA LEU A 436 -16.58 -3.45 -14.47
C LEU A 436 -18.01 -3.19 -14.97
N ALA A 437 -18.48 -1.94 -14.97
CA ALA A 437 -19.77 -1.59 -15.56
C ALA A 437 -19.74 -1.66 -17.09
N TYR A 438 -18.64 -1.23 -17.72
CA TYR A 438 -18.41 -1.33 -19.16
C TYR A 438 -18.37 -2.80 -19.65
N ALA A 439 -17.73 -3.65 -18.86
CA ALA A 439 -17.56 -5.08 -19.08
C ALA A 439 -18.86 -5.92 -19.08
N LEU A 440 -19.97 -5.40 -18.53
CA LEU A 440 -21.20 -6.17 -18.34
C LEU A 440 -22.08 -6.27 -19.60
N ASN A 441 -22.74 -7.41 -19.77
CA ASN A 441 -23.63 -7.64 -20.90
C ASN A 441 -24.91 -6.78 -20.82
N ARG A 442 -24.88 -5.66 -21.56
CA ARG A 442 -26.00 -4.70 -21.70
C ARG A 442 -27.24 -5.24 -22.38
N THR A 443 -27.23 -6.44 -22.97
CA THR A 443 -28.44 -7.04 -23.57
C THR A 443 -29.41 -7.57 -22.52
N SER A 444 -28.92 -8.07 -21.38
CA SER A 444 -29.74 -8.55 -20.26
C SER A 444 -30.22 -7.40 -19.36
N ALA A 445 -31.42 -7.54 -18.79
CA ALA A 445 -31.95 -6.61 -17.79
C ALA A 445 -31.14 -6.65 -16.48
N ASP A 446 -30.65 -7.83 -16.09
CA ASP A 446 -29.80 -7.99 -14.90
C ASP A 446 -28.43 -7.33 -15.08
N GLY A 447 -27.85 -7.48 -16.28
CA GLY A 447 -26.58 -6.82 -16.64
C GLY A 447 -26.68 -5.30 -16.63
N LEU A 448 -27.79 -4.73 -17.13
CA LEU A 448 -28.07 -3.29 -17.03
C LEU A 448 -28.24 -2.83 -15.56
N LYS A 449 -28.91 -3.62 -14.71
CA LYS A 449 -29.07 -3.31 -13.28
C LYS A 449 -27.72 -3.34 -12.54
N GLN A 450 -26.88 -4.34 -12.82
CA GLN A 450 -25.55 -4.46 -12.19
C GLN A 450 -24.58 -3.38 -12.68
N ALA A 451 -24.59 -3.04 -13.99
CA ALA A 451 -23.79 -1.95 -14.54
C ALA A 451 -24.19 -0.59 -13.93
N CYS A 452 -25.49 -0.33 -13.78
CA CYS A 452 -25.98 0.85 -13.06
C CYS A 452 -25.45 0.91 -11.62
N ASN A 453 -25.45 -0.21 -10.89
CA ASN A 453 -24.96 -0.26 -9.51
C ASN A 453 -23.45 0.08 -9.42
N TYR A 454 -22.63 -0.50 -10.29
CA TYR A 454 -21.20 -0.18 -10.33
C TYR A 454 -20.92 1.27 -10.73
N LEU A 455 -21.67 1.87 -11.65
CA LEU A 455 -21.54 3.28 -12.00
C LEU A 455 -21.92 4.22 -10.85
N CYS A 456 -22.98 3.91 -10.10
CA CYS A 456 -23.35 4.65 -8.89
C CYS A 456 -22.29 4.53 -7.77
N GLN A 457 -21.66 3.35 -7.64
CA GLN A 457 -20.56 3.13 -6.70
C GLN A 457 -19.31 3.90 -7.11
N ALA A 458 -18.95 3.90 -8.41
CA ALA A 458 -17.85 4.69 -8.95
C ALA A 458 -18.05 6.21 -8.71
N ALA A 459 -19.23 6.74 -9.04
CA ALA A 459 -19.59 8.14 -8.75
C ALA A 459 -19.53 8.45 -7.24
N GLY A 460 -20.01 7.53 -6.41
CA GLY A 460 -19.93 7.64 -4.95
C GLY A 460 -18.49 7.70 -4.41
N VAL A 461 -17.58 6.88 -4.94
CA VAL A 461 -16.15 6.90 -4.54
C VAL A 461 -15.48 8.21 -4.98
N LEU A 462 -15.78 8.74 -6.18
CA LEU A 462 -15.28 10.06 -6.60
C LEU A 462 -15.85 11.21 -5.76
N ALA A 463 -17.12 11.13 -5.35
CA ALA A 463 -17.73 12.11 -4.45
C ALA A 463 -17.02 12.13 -3.08
N HIS A 464 -16.79 10.95 -2.48
CA HIS A 464 -16.06 10.79 -1.22
C HIS A 464 -14.61 11.29 -1.31
N LEU A 465 -13.92 10.98 -2.41
CA LEU A 465 -12.58 11.49 -2.71
C LEU A 465 -12.56 13.03 -2.73
N ARG A 466 -13.56 13.65 -3.37
CA ARG A 466 -13.69 15.10 -3.50
C ARG A 466 -14.03 15.81 -2.18
N THR A 467 -14.89 15.23 -1.34
CA THR A 467 -15.34 15.89 -0.09
C THR A 467 -14.49 15.59 1.13
N ASP A 468 -13.97 14.37 1.25
CA ASP A 468 -13.46 13.86 2.53
C ASP A 468 -11.95 13.53 2.50
N ILE A 469 -11.34 13.41 1.31
CA ILE A 469 -9.94 12.95 1.17
C ILE A 469 -9.03 14.05 0.60
N ILE A 470 -9.45 14.74 -0.46
CA ILE A 470 -8.64 15.80 -1.09
C ILE A 470 -8.46 17.05 -0.22
N PRO A 471 -9.47 17.54 0.53
CA PRO A 471 -9.26 18.66 1.46
C PRO A 471 -8.21 18.34 2.55
N ASP A 472 -8.13 17.08 2.97
CA ASP A 472 -7.15 16.58 3.96
C ASP A 472 -5.73 16.44 3.40
N LEU A 473 -5.52 16.57 2.08
CA LEU A 473 -4.24 16.36 1.42
C LEU A 473 -3.16 17.38 1.84
N ARG A 474 -3.57 18.61 2.19
CA ARG A 474 -2.70 19.76 2.53
C ARG A 474 -1.66 20.17 1.48
N SER A 475 -1.74 19.61 0.27
CA SER A 475 -0.96 19.98 -0.92
C SER A 475 -1.91 20.35 -2.07
N SER A 476 -1.37 20.87 -3.17
CA SER A 476 -2.18 21.10 -4.38
C SER A 476 -2.63 19.75 -4.98
N PRO A 477 -3.93 19.53 -5.24
CA PRO A 477 -4.41 18.30 -5.87
C PRO A 477 -3.85 18.15 -7.29
N PRO A 478 -3.67 16.91 -7.79
CA PRO A 478 -3.31 16.67 -9.19
C PRO A 478 -4.32 17.23 -10.18
N GLU A 479 -3.85 17.55 -11.39
CA GLU A 479 -4.65 18.13 -12.48
C GLU A 479 -5.88 17.28 -12.85
N ASP A 480 -5.75 15.95 -12.87
CA ASP A 480 -6.83 14.97 -13.10
C ASP A 480 -7.64 14.60 -11.85
N MET A 481 -7.42 15.31 -10.73
CA MET A 481 -8.15 15.20 -9.46
C MET A 481 -8.63 16.57 -8.93
N ASP A 482 -8.58 17.63 -9.74
CA ASP A 482 -9.13 18.92 -9.34
C ASP A 482 -10.67 18.83 -9.14
N GLU A 483 -11.25 19.83 -8.48
CA GLU A 483 -12.68 19.80 -8.16
C GLU A 483 -13.57 19.73 -9.42
N MET A 484 -13.18 20.40 -10.52
CA MET A 484 -13.97 20.44 -11.75
C MET A 484 -13.88 19.13 -12.51
N THR A 485 -12.69 18.51 -12.61
CA THR A 485 -12.56 17.15 -13.15
C THR A 485 -13.39 16.16 -12.36
N LEU A 486 -13.25 16.11 -11.03
CA LEU A 486 -13.98 15.13 -10.22
C LEU A 486 -15.49 15.32 -10.28
N ARG A 487 -16.00 16.55 -10.27
CA ARG A 487 -17.43 16.83 -10.49
C ARG A 487 -17.90 16.36 -11.87
N SER A 488 -17.13 16.63 -12.93
CA SER A 488 -17.46 16.18 -14.28
C SER A 488 -17.52 14.65 -14.39
N LEU A 489 -16.50 13.95 -13.85
CA LEU A 489 -16.46 12.48 -13.84
C LEU A 489 -17.58 11.88 -12.98
N GLU A 490 -17.92 12.48 -11.84
CA GLU A 490 -19.06 12.09 -11.01
C GLU A 490 -20.37 12.16 -11.83
N GLN A 491 -20.65 13.30 -12.47
CA GLN A 491 -21.86 13.47 -13.28
C GLN A 491 -21.87 12.58 -14.53
N LEU A 492 -20.72 12.33 -15.17
CA LEU A 492 -20.59 11.42 -16.31
C LEU A 492 -21.00 9.98 -15.93
N LEU A 493 -20.51 9.48 -14.79
CA LEU A 493 -20.84 8.14 -14.32
C LEU A 493 -22.32 8.03 -13.90
N LEU A 494 -22.89 9.08 -13.29
CA LEU A 494 -24.33 9.14 -13.02
C LEU A 494 -25.15 9.18 -14.32
N ALA A 495 -24.74 9.93 -15.34
CA ALA A 495 -25.39 10.00 -16.64
C ALA A 495 -25.44 8.61 -17.30
N GLN A 496 -24.30 7.90 -17.31
CA GLN A 496 -24.19 6.54 -17.83
C GLN A 496 -25.00 5.52 -17.00
N GLY A 497 -25.07 5.69 -15.67
CA GLY A 497 -25.89 4.86 -14.78
C GLY A 497 -27.38 5.05 -15.03
N GLN A 498 -27.83 6.31 -15.13
CA GLN A 498 -29.21 6.66 -15.48
C GLN A 498 -29.54 6.19 -16.91
N GLU A 499 -28.59 6.24 -17.85
CA GLU A 499 -28.72 5.64 -19.19
C GLU A 499 -28.94 4.12 -19.12
N CYS A 500 -28.22 3.39 -18.25
CA CYS A 500 -28.49 1.97 -18.01
C CYS A 500 -29.93 1.72 -17.53
N PHE A 501 -30.42 2.56 -16.60
CA PHE A 501 -31.79 2.46 -16.10
C PHE A 501 -32.83 2.79 -17.17
N TRP A 502 -32.59 3.81 -18.00
CA TRP A 502 -33.43 4.15 -19.14
C TRP A 502 -33.48 3.03 -20.19
N GLN A 503 -32.32 2.44 -20.54
CA GLN A 503 -32.26 1.29 -21.45
C GLN A 503 -33.04 0.08 -20.91
N LYS A 504 -33.03 -0.13 -19.59
CA LYS A 504 -33.87 -1.14 -18.93
C LYS A 504 -35.36 -0.79 -19.02
N ALA A 505 -35.74 0.44 -18.70
CA ALA A 505 -37.12 0.92 -18.78
C ALA A 505 -37.74 0.77 -20.18
N VAL A 506 -36.95 1.02 -21.23
CA VAL A 506 -37.34 0.82 -22.63
C VAL A 506 -37.57 -0.67 -22.96
N LYS A 507 -36.73 -1.57 -22.44
CA LYS A 507 -36.87 -3.03 -22.65
C LYS A 507 -38.01 -3.66 -21.88
N ASP A 508 -38.26 -3.16 -20.67
CA ASP A 508 -39.36 -3.60 -19.81
C ASP A 508 -40.73 -3.12 -20.31
N GLY A 509 -40.78 -2.28 -21.35
CA GLY A 509 -42.03 -1.79 -21.95
C GLY A 509 -42.79 -0.82 -21.05
N LEU A 510 -42.08 -0.02 -20.23
CA LEU A 510 -42.73 1.01 -19.40
C LEU A 510 -43.40 2.09 -20.25
N LYS A 511 -44.42 2.76 -19.67
CA LYS A 511 -45.16 3.85 -20.34
C LYS A 511 -44.22 4.95 -20.85
N ASP A 512 -44.49 5.44 -22.06
CA ASP A 512 -43.64 6.43 -22.73
C ASP A 512 -43.42 7.72 -21.92
N ALA A 513 -44.41 8.22 -21.18
CA ALA A 513 -44.22 9.34 -20.25
C ALA A 513 -43.16 9.06 -19.17
N SER A 514 -43.06 7.84 -18.64
CA SER A 514 -42.01 7.49 -17.68
C SER A 514 -40.65 7.35 -18.35
N ILE A 515 -40.60 6.80 -19.57
CA ILE A 515 -39.37 6.73 -20.38
C ILE A 515 -38.87 8.14 -20.75
N ALA A 516 -39.77 9.07 -21.07
CA ALA A 516 -39.45 10.47 -21.36
C ALA A 516 -38.85 11.19 -20.14
N ARG A 517 -39.46 11.04 -18.96
CA ARG A 517 -38.94 11.62 -17.70
C ARG A 517 -37.58 11.07 -17.28
N LEU A 518 -37.32 9.79 -17.57
CA LEU A 518 -36.01 9.17 -17.37
C LEU A 518 -34.97 9.72 -18.36
N ALA A 519 -35.30 9.80 -19.66
CA ALA A 519 -34.43 10.34 -20.71
C ALA A 519 -34.06 11.82 -20.45
N ALA A 520 -35.03 12.64 -20.04
CA ALA A 520 -34.78 14.03 -19.67
C ALA A 520 -33.70 14.15 -18.60
N LYS A 521 -33.74 13.29 -17.56
CA LYS A 521 -32.72 13.33 -16.50
C LYS A 521 -31.36 12.76 -16.95
N VAL A 522 -31.31 11.81 -17.89
CA VAL A 522 -30.05 11.42 -18.56
C VAL A 522 -29.44 12.61 -19.29
N SER A 523 -30.26 13.36 -20.02
CA SER A 523 -29.85 14.56 -20.75
C SER A 523 -29.27 15.62 -19.81
N ASP A 524 -29.96 15.93 -18.71
CA ASP A 524 -29.50 16.91 -17.72
C ASP A 524 -28.11 16.50 -17.17
N PHE A 525 -27.91 15.23 -16.76
CA PHE A 525 -26.61 14.77 -16.24
C PHE A 525 -25.45 14.84 -17.24
N TYR A 526 -25.69 14.53 -18.54
CA TYR A 526 -24.65 14.71 -19.56
C TYR A 526 -24.35 16.19 -19.86
N ALA A 527 -25.32 17.10 -19.66
CA ALA A 527 -25.10 18.54 -19.72
C ALA A 527 -24.20 19.00 -18.56
N ASP A 528 -24.60 18.66 -17.33
CA ASP A 528 -23.86 18.99 -16.11
C ASP A 528 -22.41 18.49 -16.19
N ALA A 529 -22.21 17.26 -16.65
CA ALA A 529 -20.89 16.67 -16.86
C ALA A 529 -20.03 17.46 -17.88
N GLY A 530 -20.62 17.91 -18.99
CA GLY A 530 -19.97 18.74 -20.00
C GLY A 530 -19.60 20.14 -19.50
N ASP A 531 -20.50 20.79 -18.76
CA ASP A 531 -20.29 22.14 -18.20
C ASP A 531 -19.16 22.19 -17.15
N PHE A 532 -18.94 21.08 -16.43
CA PHE A 532 -17.76 20.92 -15.58
C PHE A 532 -16.52 20.50 -16.39
N ALA A 533 -16.67 19.69 -17.43
CA ALA A 533 -15.55 19.25 -18.28
C ALA A 533 -14.87 20.42 -19.01
N VAL A 534 -15.64 21.38 -19.52
CA VAL A 534 -15.10 22.59 -20.18
C VAL A 534 -14.27 23.47 -19.23
N LYS A 535 -14.45 23.33 -17.91
CA LYS A 535 -13.70 24.05 -16.87
C LYS A 535 -12.51 23.24 -16.33
N SER A 536 -12.33 21.99 -16.77
CA SER A 536 -11.22 21.11 -16.41
C SER A 536 -10.10 21.22 -17.44
N ASN A 537 -8.85 21.19 -16.97
CA ASN A 537 -7.67 21.11 -17.84
C ASN A 537 -7.31 19.64 -18.22
N ALA A 538 -7.83 18.66 -17.48
CA ALA A 538 -7.50 17.25 -17.64
C ALA A 538 -8.44 16.48 -18.60
N ILE A 539 -9.68 16.93 -18.78
CA ILE A 539 -10.66 16.21 -19.61
C ILE A 539 -10.45 16.56 -21.09
N SER A 540 -10.29 15.51 -21.91
CA SER A 540 -10.07 15.66 -23.35
C SER A 540 -11.26 16.29 -24.08
N THR A 541 -10.99 17.02 -25.16
CA THR A 541 -12.02 17.59 -26.03
C THR A 541 -12.95 16.52 -26.64
N GLU A 542 -12.41 15.33 -26.93
CA GLU A 542 -13.21 14.19 -27.41
C GLU A 542 -14.29 13.77 -26.41
N TRP A 543 -13.96 13.78 -25.10
CA TRP A 543 -14.93 13.46 -24.05
C TRP A 543 -15.98 14.56 -23.90
N ILE A 544 -15.60 15.84 -24.03
CA ILE A 544 -16.54 16.97 -24.01
C ILE A 544 -17.55 16.85 -25.16
N HIS A 545 -17.08 16.62 -26.39
CA HIS A 545 -17.95 16.44 -27.56
C HIS A 545 -18.83 15.17 -27.45
N HIS A 546 -18.31 14.08 -26.84
CA HIS A 546 -19.12 12.89 -26.54
C HIS A 546 -20.26 13.19 -25.55
N MET A 547 -19.99 13.93 -24.46
CA MET A 547 -21.01 14.34 -23.50
C MET A 547 -22.06 15.27 -24.14
N SER A 548 -21.63 16.25 -24.93
CA SER A 548 -22.50 17.13 -25.73
C SER A 548 -23.43 16.31 -26.66
N ALA A 549 -22.87 15.35 -27.39
CA ALA A 549 -23.65 14.50 -28.30
C ALA A 549 -24.66 13.60 -27.55
N LYS A 550 -24.26 13.02 -26.41
CA LYS A 550 -25.12 12.22 -25.54
C LYS A 550 -26.23 13.05 -24.91
N HIS A 551 -25.95 14.26 -24.45
CA HIS A 551 -26.96 15.22 -24.00
C HIS A 551 -28.02 15.42 -25.08
N HIS A 552 -27.63 15.85 -26.28
CA HIS A 552 -28.55 16.10 -27.39
C HIS A 552 -29.32 14.84 -27.83
N HIS A 553 -28.69 13.65 -27.79
CA HIS A 553 -29.35 12.37 -28.04
C HIS A 553 -30.48 12.11 -27.04
N PHE A 554 -30.23 12.29 -25.73
CA PHE A 554 -31.22 12.02 -24.70
C PHE A 554 -32.29 13.11 -24.57
N ALA A 555 -31.97 14.38 -24.87
CA ALA A 555 -32.96 15.44 -25.08
C ALA A 555 -33.95 15.08 -26.19
N ALA A 556 -33.42 14.65 -27.35
CA ALA A 556 -34.25 14.21 -28.47
C ALA A 556 -35.10 12.99 -28.12
N ALA A 557 -34.51 11.99 -27.46
CA ALA A 557 -35.22 10.78 -27.05
C ALA A 557 -36.33 11.08 -26.01
N ALA A 558 -36.13 12.07 -25.14
CA ALA A 558 -37.14 12.51 -24.18
C ALA A 558 -38.34 13.16 -24.89
N GLN A 559 -38.10 14.08 -25.83
CA GLN A 559 -39.18 14.71 -26.60
C GLN A 559 -39.91 13.72 -27.50
N TYR A 560 -39.20 12.78 -28.13
CA TYR A 560 -39.79 11.70 -28.94
C TYR A 560 -40.70 10.78 -28.11
N ARG A 561 -40.27 10.39 -26.90
CA ARG A 561 -41.11 9.59 -26.01
C ARG A 561 -42.31 10.39 -25.49
N GLN A 562 -42.15 11.69 -25.24
CA GLN A 562 -43.28 12.54 -24.88
C GLN A 562 -44.28 12.72 -26.03
N SER A 563 -43.85 12.75 -27.30
CA SER A 563 -44.78 12.85 -28.43
C SER A 563 -45.65 11.60 -28.57
N LEU A 564 -45.13 10.41 -28.27
CA LEU A 564 -45.91 9.16 -28.23
C LEU A 564 -46.97 9.16 -27.10
N ASP A 565 -46.65 9.73 -25.93
CA ASP A 565 -47.62 9.94 -24.85
C ASP A 565 -48.68 11.02 -25.22
N CYS A 566 -48.31 12.04 -25.98
CA CYS A 566 -49.26 13.00 -26.56
C CYS A 566 -50.19 12.34 -27.59
N LEU A 567 -49.68 11.44 -28.44
CA LEU A 567 -50.46 10.64 -29.39
C LEU A 567 -51.48 9.74 -28.66
N GLU A 568 -51.06 9.01 -27.62
CA GLU A 568 -51.97 8.18 -26.79
C GLU A 568 -53.09 9.04 -26.17
N LYS A 569 -52.77 10.28 -25.78
CA LYS A 569 -53.71 11.26 -25.21
C LYS A 569 -54.46 12.11 -26.25
N ARG A 570 -54.31 11.83 -27.55
CA ARG A 570 -54.96 12.55 -28.68
C ARG A 570 -54.63 14.05 -28.75
N LYS A 571 -53.43 14.44 -28.30
CA LYS A 571 -52.91 15.82 -28.33
C LYS A 571 -52.06 16.05 -29.57
N TYR A 572 -52.67 15.98 -30.75
CA TYR A 572 -51.96 15.94 -32.04
C TYR A 572 -51.12 17.20 -32.33
N GLY A 573 -51.59 18.39 -31.95
CA GLY A 573 -50.81 19.61 -32.05
C GLY A 573 -49.53 19.58 -31.20
N GLU A 574 -49.60 19.11 -29.95
CA GLU A 574 -48.43 18.92 -29.08
C GLU A 574 -47.50 17.83 -29.60
N GLU A 575 -48.03 16.74 -30.17
CA GLU A 575 -47.22 15.67 -30.79
C GLU A 575 -46.31 16.24 -31.90
N VAL A 576 -46.87 17.00 -32.84
CA VAL A 576 -46.09 17.63 -33.93
C VAL A 576 -45.03 18.59 -33.38
N ALA A 577 -45.38 19.42 -32.40
CA ALA A 577 -44.43 20.36 -31.78
C ALA A 577 -43.26 19.63 -31.08
N ARG A 578 -43.54 18.52 -30.37
CA ARG A 578 -42.54 17.67 -29.71
C ARG A 578 -41.64 16.94 -30.70
N LEU A 579 -42.20 16.42 -31.80
CA LEU A 579 -41.44 15.76 -32.86
C LEU A 579 -40.51 16.73 -33.59
N ARG A 580 -40.95 17.96 -33.86
CA ARG A 580 -40.10 19.04 -34.39
C ARG A 580 -38.95 19.38 -33.44
N ASP A 581 -39.22 19.51 -32.15
CA ASP A 581 -38.16 19.79 -31.15
C ASP A 581 -37.17 18.61 -31.02
N SER A 582 -37.67 17.38 -31.02
CA SER A 582 -36.84 16.17 -31.04
C SER A 582 -35.90 16.15 -32.25
N LEU A 583 -36.41 16.44 -33.45
CA LEU A 583 -35.61 16.47 -34.69
C LEU A 583 -34.52 17.55 -34.64
N ASN A 584 -34.82 18.72 -34.05
CA ASN A 584 -33.85 19.77 -33.83
C ASN A 584 -32.73 19.30 -32.89
N CYS A 585 -33.07 18.70 -31.73
CA CYS A 585 -32.08 18.14 -30.81
C CYS A 585 -31.20 17.06 -31.48
N VAL A 586 -31.74 16.18 -32.32
CA VAL A 586 -30.90 15.20 -33.06
C VAL A 586 -29.97 15.89 -34.05
N ASN A 587 -30.42 16.96 -34.72
CA ASN A 587 -29.57 17.71 -35.66
C ASN A 587 -28.42 18.43 -34.94
N GLU A 588 -28.64 18.97 -33.73
CA GLU A 588 -27.57 19.52 -32.89
C GLU A 588 -26.55 18.43 -32.50
N GLY A 589 -27.01 17.27 -32.00
CA GLY A 589 -26.14 16.15 -31.66
C GLY A 589 -25.34 15.58 -32.84
N LEU A 590 -25.84 15.74 -34.08
CA LEU A 590 -25.13 15.34 -35.30
C LEU A 590 -24.05 16.34 -35.75
N LYS A 591 -24.03 17.60 -35.25
CA LYS A 591 -22.91 18.53 -35.51
C LYS A 591 -21.59 17.98 -34.96
N GLU A 592 -21.68 17.27 -33.84
CA GLU A 592 -20.55 16.66 -33.14
C GLU A 592 -20.05 15.35 -33.79
N SER A 593 -20.64 14.91 -34.91
CA SER A 593 -20.37 13.63 -35.60
C SER A 593 -18.91 13.31 -35.93
N ARG A 594 -18.01 14.30 -35.94
CA ARG A 594 -16.56 14.11 -36.10
C ARG A 594 -15.89 13.42 -34.91
N TRP A 595 -16.39 13.64 -33.70
CA TRP A 595 -15.74 13.27 -32.43
C TRP A 595 -16.41 12.10 -31.70
N ILE A 596 -17.47 11.54 -32.29
CA ILE A 596 -18.31 10.51 -31.69
C ILE A 596 -17.97 9.12 -32.25
N SER A 597 -18.10 8.08 -31.42
CA SER A 597 -17.99 6.69 -31.88
C SER A 597 -19.04 6.33 -32.95
N LYS A 598 -18.70 5.40 -33.83
CA LYS A 598 -19.62 4.94 -34.90
C LYS A 598 -20.93 4.37 -34.35
N THR A 599 -20.92 3.83 -33.14
CA THR A 599 -22.09 3.28 -32.44
C THR A 599 -23.06 4.39 -32.06
N VAL A 600 -22.61 5.43 -31.35
CA VAL A 600 -23.47 6.56 -30.93
C VAL A 600 -23.92 7.39 -32.14
N LEU A 601 -23.08 7.52 -33.17
CA LEU A 601 -23.49 8.10 -34.46
C LEU A 601 -24.58 7.27 -35.16
N GLY A 602 -24.50 5.94 -35.06
CA GLY A 602 -25.55 5.03 -35.54
C GLY A 602 -26.86 5.20 -34.77
N ASP A 603 -26.81 5.29 -33.44
CA ASP A 603 -27.96 5.51 -32.58
C ASP A 603 -28.65 6.86 -32.87
N LEU A 604 -27.87 7.95 -33.05
CA LEU A 604 -28.38 9.26 -33.45
C LEU A 604 -29.07 9.24 -34.82
N ASN A 605 -28.46 8.63 -35.84
CA ASN A 605 -29.07 8.52 -37.17
C ASN A 605 -30.32 7.60 -37.16
N GLY A 606 -30.31 6.54 -36.35
CA GLY A 606 -31.45 5.66 -36.13
C GLY A 606 -32.63 6.39 -35.47
N LEU A 607 -32.36 7.24 -34.48
CA LEU A 607 -33.37 8.12 -33.87
C LEU A 607 -33.88 9.16 -34.88
N LYS A 608 -32.98 9.81 -35.64
CA LYS A 608 -33.34 10.79 -36.68
C LYS A 608 -34.34 10.23 -37.68
N SER A 609 -34.11 9.02 -38.20
CA SER A 609 -35.02 8.40 -39.17
C SER A 609 -36.41 8.20 -38.57
N ARG A 610 -36.51 7.60 -37.37
CA ARG A 610 -37.80 7.36 -36.71
C ARG A 610 -38.56 8.65 -36.44
N VAL A 611 -37.90 9.64 -35.84
CA VAL A 611 -38.49 10.95 -35.55
C VAL A 611 -38.98 11.63 -36.84
N ALA A 612 -38.19 11.58 -37.93
CA ALA A 612 -38.57 12.19 -39.19
C ALA A 612 -39.73 11.47 -39.90
N ASP A 613 -39.83 10.15 -39.80
CA ASP A 613 -40.92 9.39 -40.39
C ASP A 613 -42.21 9.51 -39.58
N ASP A 614 -42.11 9.51 -38.24
CA ASP A 614 -43.22 9.79 -37.33
C ASP A 614 -43.72 11.24 -37.44
N LEU A 615 -42.82 12.22 -37.64
CA LEU A 615 -43.19 13.63 -37.86
C LEU A 615 -44.00 13.80 -39.14
N LYS A 616 -43.56 13.25 -40.29
CA LYS A 616 -44.31 13.31 -41.55
C LYS A 616 -45.72 12.72 -41.43
N ARG A 617 -45.86 11.66 -40.63
CA ARG A 617 -47.14 10.99 -40.35
C ARG A 617 -48.02 11.88 -39.47
N ALA A 618 -47.50 12.38 -38.34
CA ALA A 618 -48.24 13.28 -37.45
C ALA A 618 -48.64 14.60 -38.11
N GLU A 619 -47.77 15.23 -38.91
CA GLU A 619 -48.08 16.43 -39.68
C GLU A 619 -49.20 16.16 -40.69
N LYS A 620 -49.08 15.10 -41.50
CA LYS A 620 -50.10 14.72 -42.47
C LYS A 620 -51.47 14.43 -41.83
N ASP A 621 -51.49 13.69 -40.72
CA ASP A 621 -52.73 13.34 -40.03
C ASP A 621 -53.35 14.57 -39.36
N ASN A 622 -52.53 15.50 -38.82
CA ASN A 622 -53.02 16.75 -38.25
C ASN A 622 -53.53 17.71 -39.33
N ASP A 623 -52.83 17.86 -40.46
CA ASP A 623 -53.21 18.79 -41.54
C ASP A 623 -54.44 18.34 -42.34
N ILE A 624 -54.77 17.04 -42.32
CA ILE A 624 -55.90 16.46 -43.07
C ILE A 624 -57.09 16.08 -42.18
N ILE A 625 -56.85 15.58 -40.96
CA ILE A 625 -57.89 14.95 -40.12
C ILE A 625 -58.19 15.77 -38.87
N TYR A 626 -57.17 16.14 -38.09
CA TYR A 626 -57.38 16.65 -36.73
C TYR A 626 -57.39 18.17 -36.60
N LEU A 627 -56.75 18.89 -37.53
CA LEU A 627 -56.66 20.35 -37.63
C LEU A 627 -56.34 21.04 -36.29
N SER A 628 -55.55 20.38 -35.43
CA SER A 628 -55.22 20.91 -34.11
C SER A 628 -54.09 21.95 -34.22
N PRO A 629 -54.20 23.11 -33.55
CA PRO A 629 -53.15 24.12 -33.59
C PRO A 629 -51.86 23.57 -32.97
N VAL A 630 -50.74 23.75 -33.66
CA VAL A 630 -49.41 23.33 -33.20
C VAL A 630 -48.85 24.42 -32.28
N PRO A 631 -48.68 24.18 -30.97
CA PRO A 631 -48.20 25.20 -30.04
C PRO A 631 -46.71 25.51 -30.29
N PRO A 632 -46.28 26.77 -30.11
CA PRO A 632 -44.86 27.12 -30.14
C PRO A 632 -44.10 26.47 -28.96
N LYS A 633 -42.78 26.31 -29.11
CA LYS A 633 -41.92 25.65 -28.11
C LYS A 633 -42.03 26.26 -26.70
N SER A 634 -42.31 27.55 -26.60
CA SER A 634 -42.52 28.28 -25.33
C SER A 634 -43.78 27.86 -24.56
N GLU A 635 -44.80 27.34 -25.24
CA GLU A 635 -46.07 26.90 -24.63
C GLU A 635 -46.05 25.40 -24.24
N LEU A 636 -45.02 24.66 -24.65
CA LEU A 636 -44.86 23.26 -24.28
C LEU A 636 -44.46 23.12 -22.80
N LYS A 637 -45.28 22.39 -22.01
CA LYS A 637 -44.95 22.03 -20.62
C LYS A 637 -43.54 21.42 -20.55
N THR A 638 -42.69 21.91 -19.66
CA THR A 638 -41.37 21.33 -19.40
C THR A 638 -41.51 19.87 -18.96
N LEU A 639 -40.62 19.00 -19.45
CA LEU A 639 -40.63 17.59 -19.04
C LEU A 639 -40.27 17.49 -17.54
N GLU A 640 -41.03 16.68 -16.81
CA GLU A 640 -40.65 16.27 -15.46
C GLU A 640 -39.39 15.39 -15.53
N ARG A 641 -38.59 15.38 -14.46
CA ARG A 641 -37.36 14.58 -14.37
C ARG A 641 -37.56 13.45 -13.38
N ALA A 642 -37.15 12.24 -13.75
CA ALA A 642 -37.15 11.08 -12.86
C ALA A 642 -35.70 10.64 -12.62
N CYS A 643 -35.17 10.86 -11.41
CA CYS A 643 -33.82 10.43 -11.02
C CYS A 643 -33.88 9.06 -10.35
N MET A 644 -33.13 8.08 -10.86
CA MET A 644 -33.06 6.71 -10.33
C MET A 644 -31.67 6.31 -9.84
N VAL A 645 -30.70 7.22 -9.99
CA VAL A 645 -29.30 7.07 -9.56
C VAL A 645 -28.94 8.14 -8.54
N ALA A 646 -27.92 7.84 -7.73
CA ALA A 646 -27.31 8.76 -6.78
C ALA A 646 -25.85 8.33 -6.53
N SER A 647 -24.97 9.30 -6.27
CA SER A 647 -23.60 9.04 -5.82
C SER A 647 -23.64 8.40 -4.44
N LYS A 648 -23.43 7.08 -4.36
CA LYS A 648 -23.42 6.35 -3.09
C LYS A 648 -22.16 5.51 -2.99
N ALA A 649 -21.21 5.99 -2.18
CA ALA A 649 -20.01 5.24 -1.88
C ALA A 649 -20.35 3.91 -1.18
N PRO A 650 -19.61 2.82 -1.44
CA PRO A 650 -19.73 1.58 -0.68
C PRO A 650 -19.41 1.82 0.81
N SER A 651 -20.10 1.12 1.72
CA SER A 651 -19.85 1.25 3.17
C SER A 651 -18.42 0.86 3.56
N GLN A 652 -17.80 -0.05 2.80
CA GLN A 652 -16.41 -0.46 2.97
C GLN A 652 -15.40 0.67 2.69
N VAL A 653 -15.83 1.76 2.03
CA VAL A 653 -15.00 2.94 1.75
C VAL A 653 -15.27 4.03 2.80
N THR A 654 -16.54 4.36 3.04
CA THR A 654 -16.91 5.42 3.99
C THR A 654 -16.57 5.03 5.43
N ASP A 655 -16.99 3.83 5.83
CA ASP A 655 -16.94 3.31 7.20
C ASP A 655 -15.86 2.21 7.35
N ALA A 656 -14.77 2.35 6.58
CA ALA A 656 -13.69 1.36 6.49
C ALA A 656 -13.08 0.98 7.86
N ILE A 657 -13.05 1.92 8.83
CA ILE A 657 -12.45 1.72 10.16
C ILE A 657 -13.30 0.75 11.00
N SER A 658 -14.64 0.84 10.95
CA SER A 658 -15.53 -0.06 11.71
C SER A 658 -15.51 -1.50 11.20
N MET A 659 -15.03 -1.70 9.97
CA MET A 659 -14.90 -3.00 9.30
C MET A 659 -13.51 -3.65 9.47
N LEU A 660 -12.56 -2.98 10.13
CA LEU A 660 -11.28 -3.56 10.55
C LEU A 660 -11.42 -4.21 11.93
N GLY A 661 -10.94 -5.44 12.07
CA GLY A 661 -11.00 -6.19 13.33
C GLY A 661 -10.57 -7.65 13.16
N GLU A 662 -10.42 -8.38 14.26
CA GLU A 662 -9.89 -9.76 14.25
C GLU A 662 -10.69 -10.73 13.35
N ASN A 663 -12.00 -10.50 13.22
CA ASN A 663 -12.90 -11.22 12.29
C ASN A 663 -13.53 -10.28 11.24
N GLY A 664 -12.94 -9.11 11.00
CA GLY A 664 -13.45 -8.10 10.08
C GLY A 664 -13.28 -8.49 8.60
N PRO A 665 -14.22 -8.14 7.70
CA PRO A 665 -14.12 -8.47 6.27
C PRO A 665 -12.95 -7.79 5.55
N LEU A 666 -12.32 -6.78 6.16
CA LEU A 666 -11.13 -6.07 5.66
C LEU A 666 -9.83 -6.48 6.41
N GLY A 667 -9.91 -7.52 7.25
CA GLY A 667 -8.79 -8.02 8.04
C GLY A 667 -8.52 -7.23 9.33
N GLN A 668 -7.45 -7.63 10.02
CA GLN A 668 -7.01 -7.01 11.27
C GLN A 668 -6.37 -5.63 11.03
N PRO A 669 -6.55 -4.64 11.93
CA PRO A 669 -5.85 -3.36 11.84
C PRO A 669 -4.34 -3.54 12.11
N LEU A 670 -3.52 -3.18 11.11
CA LEU A 670 -2.06 -3.25 11.20
C LEU A 670 -1.51 -2.26 12.24
N PHE A 671 -0.39 -2.58 12.89
CA PHE A 671 0.23 -1.76 13.93
C PHE A 671 -0.73 -1.43 15.08
N SER A 672 -1.76 -2.26 15.33
CA SER A 672 -2.72 -2.07 16.43
C SER A 672 -2.04 -1.88 17.80
N LYS A 673 -0.97 -2.66 18.04
CA LYS A 673 -0.11 -2.62 19.24
C LYS A 673 0.86 -1.43 19.29
N LEU A 674 1.03 -0.69 18.19
CA LEU A 674 1.88 0.50 18.14
C LEU A 674 1.19 1.64 18.89
N VAL A 675 1.80 2.06 20.00
CA VAL A 675 1.32 3.12 20.88
C VAL A 675 1.74 4.48 20.29
N PRO A 676 0.83 5.44 20.06
CA PRO A 676 1.19 6.73 19.45
C PRO A 676 2.29 7.47 20.22
N TYR A 677 3.23 8.10 19.51
CA TYR A 677 4.37 8.80 20.15
C TYR A 677 3.94 9.87 21.17
N ALA A 678 2.78 10.52 20.95
CA ALA A 678 2.18 11.46 21.90
C ALA A 678 1.92 10.85 23.29
N VAL A 679 1.66 9.54 23.38
CA VAL A 679 1.46 8.80 24.64
C VAL A 679 2.78 8.60 25.37
N HIS A 680 3.87 8.30 24.65
CA HIS A 680 5.20 8.21 25.23
C HIS A 680 5.70 9.58 25.74
N ILE A 681 5.44 10.66 24.98
CA ILE A 681 5.69 12.03 25.44
C ILE A 681 4.87 12.31 26.71
N ALA A 682 3.57 11.99 26.71
CA ALA A 682 2.69 12.20 27.86
C ALA A 682 3.17 11.43 29.11
N ALA A 683 3.58 10.17 28.97
CA ALA A 683 4.14 9.37 30.05
C ALA A 683 5.46 9.96 30.58
N SER A 684 6.33 10.46 29.70
CA SER A 684 7.58 11.13 30.09
C SER A 684 7.33 12.43 30.84
N ILE A 685 6.37 13.25 30.38
CA ILE A 685 5.97 14.50 31.06
C ILE A 685 5.37 14.20 32.44
N TYR A 686 4.55 13.16 32.56
CA TYR A 686 4.01 12.74 33.85
C TYR A 686 5.12 12.26 34.80
N SER A 687 6.04 11.40 34.33
CA SER A 687 7.16 10.93 35.16
C SER A 687 8.01 12.10 35.65
N ASP A 688 8.37 13.03 34.78
CA ASP A 688 9.13 14.24 35.14
C ASP A 688 8.39 15.08 36.20
N ARG A 689 7.08 15.32 36.05
CA ARG A 689 6.27 16.04 37.06
C ARG A 689 6.18 15.28 38.39
N ARG A 690 5.93 13.97 38.36
CA ARG A 690 5.90 13.10 39.55
C ARG A 690 7.25 13.10 40.25
N ASP A 691 8.33 12.98 39.49
CA ASP A 691 9.68 12.85 40.02
C ASP A 691 10.17 14.18 40.62
N ARG A 692 9.78 15.34 40.07
CA ARG A 692 9.97 16.65 40.73
C ARG A 692 9.15 16.80 42.01
N LEU A 693 7.87 16.45 41.98
CA LEU A 693 7.01 16.51 43.17
C LEU A 693 7.55 15.62 44.29
N VAL A 694 7.92 14.38 43.98
CA VAL A 694 8.39 13.41 44.98
C VAL A 694 9.83 13.68 45.42
N ASN A 695 10.77 13.87 44.49
CA ASN A 695 12.19 14.00 44.86
C ASN A 695 12.55 15.43 45.31
N GLU A 696 12.11 16.47 44.60
CA GLU A 696 12.47 17.85 44.94
C GLU A 696 11.57 18.40 46.06
N THR A 697 10.25 18.29 45.91
CA THR A 697 9.30 18.97 46.82
C THR A 697 9.05 18.17 48.11
N LEU A 698 8.88 16.85 48.04
CA LEU A 698 8.62 16.02 49.23
C LEU A 698 9.90 15.53 49.91
N ILE A 699 10.75 14.78 49.20
CA ILE A 699 11.96 14.17 49.79
C ILE A 699 13.02 15.23 50.09
N GLY A 700 13.31 16.13 49.14
CA GLY A 700 14.30 17.19 49.32
C GLY A 700 14.01 18.13 50.49
N GLU A 701 12.74 18.47 50.74
CA GLU A 701 12.33 19.22 51.93
C GLU A 701 12.48 18.40 53.22
N LEU A 702 12.12 17.11 53.23
CA LEU A 702 12.31 16.24 54.41
C LEU A 702 13.78 16.05 54.77
N GLU A 703 14.66 15.92 53.78
CA GLU A 703 16.12 15.83 53.95
C GLU A 703 16.67 17.18 54.45
N SER A 704 16.39 18.30 53.75
CA SER A 704 16.74 19.67 54.15
C SER A 704 16.28 20.05 55.58
N MET A 705 15.07 19.66 55.97
CA MET A 705 14.57 19.86 57.34
C MET A 705 15.35 19.02 58.36
N THR A 706 15.75 17.80 58.01
CA THR A 706 16.55 16.93 58.88
C THR A 706 17.97 17.48 59.05
N ASP A 707 18.58 18.02 58.00
CA ASP A 707 19.93 18.60 58.10
C ASP A 707 19.94 19.90 58.91
N LYS A 708 18.94 20.79 58.72
CA LYS A 708 18.73 21.96 59.61
C LYS A 708 18.58 21.59 61.09
N LEU A 709 17.98 20.42 61.38
CA LEU A 709 17.83 19.92 62.75
C LEU A 709 19.17 19.42 63.30
N ARG A 710 20.01 18.79 62.48
CA ARG A 710 21.38 18.37 62.86
C ARG A 710 22.34 19.54 63.03
N ASP A 711 22.28 20.54 62.16
CA ASP A 711 23.02 21.79 62.30
C ASP A 711 22.68 22.49 63.61
N LEU A 712 21.39 22.53 63.98
CA LEU A 712 20.95 23.02 65.27
C LEU A 712 21.59 22.23 66.42
N LEU A 713 21.52 20.89 66.42
CA LEU A 713 22.16 20.07 67.46
C LEU A 713 23.68 20.30 67.56
N SER A 714 24.37 20.35 66.42
CA SER A 714 25.81 20.59 66.32
C SER A 714 26.19 21.97 66.89
N SER A 715 25.45 23.03 66.51
CA SER A 715 25.63 24.39 67.03
C SER A 715 25.42 24.53 68.54
N LEU A 716 24.74 23.55 69.16
CA LEU A 716 24.44 23.49 70.58
C LEU A 716 25.34 22.51 71.35
N ASN A 717 26.35 21.91 70.71
CA ASN A 717 27.20 20.83 71.24
C ASN A 717 26.39 19.64 71.80
N LEU A 718 25.31 19.26 71.13
CA LEU A 718 24.48 18.10 71.49
C LEU A 718 24.76 16.96 70.50
N PRO A 719 24.97 15.71 70.98
CA PRO A 719 24.77 15.23 72.36
C PRO A 719 25.99 15.37 73.29
N GLY A 720 27.14 15.87 72.83
CA GLY A 720 28.42 15.82 73.57
C GLY A 720 28.37 16.41 74.99
N SER A 721 27.72 17.56 75.16
CA SER A 721 27.54 18.23 76.45
C SER A 721 26.70 17.44 77.48
N LEU A 722 25.79 16.56 77.02
CA LEU A 722 25.04 15.64 77.88
C LEU A 722 25.77 14.33 78.16
N GLN A 723 26.57 13.84 77.21
CA GLN A 723 27.39 12.64 77.35
C GLN A 723 28.56 12.88 78.33
N ALA A 724 29.08 14.11 78.40
CA ALA A 724 30.10 14.51 79.36
C ALA A 724 29.68 14.29 80.84
N LEU A 725 28.37 14.29 81.13
CA LEU A 725 27.79 14.12 82.47
C LEU A 725 27.45 12.66 82.84
N GLU A 726 27.69 11.68 81.96
CA GLU A 726 27.31 10.29 82.23
C GLU A 726 28.21 9.60 83.27
N LYS A 727 27.58 8.75 84.09
CA LYS A 727 28.23 7.92 85.11
C LYS A 727 28.05 6.43 84.76
N PRO A 728 29.08 5.58 84.90
CA PRO A 728 30.41 5.87 85.43
C PRO A 728 31.26 6.74 84.49
N LEU A 729 32.17 7.52 85.10
CA LEU A 729 33.11 8.41 84.39
C LEU A 729 34.15 7.58 83.61
N GLY A 730 33.83 7.26 82.35
CA GLY A 730 34.68 6.60 81.37
C GLY A 730 34.34 7.09 79.96
N VAL A 731 34.66 6.35 78.90
CA VAL A 731 34.15 6.67 77.55
C VAL A 731 32.64 6.37 77.51
N PRO A 732 31.77 7.30 77.06
CA PRO A 732 30.32 7.06 77.00
C PRO A 732 29.97 5.83 76.17
N GLY A 733 28.96 5.06 76.61
CA GLY A 733 28.57 3.81 75.95
C GLY A 733 28.13 3.98 74.50
N THR A 734 27.61 5.16 74.13
CA THR A 734 27.31 5.55 72.75
C THR A 734 28.57 5.60 71.88
N VAL A 735 29.60 6.32 72.34
CA VAL A 735 30.89 6.45 71.62
C VAL A 735 31.62 5.10 71.56
N VAL A 736 31.54 4.28 72.62
CA VAL A 736 32.07 2.90 72.59
C VAL A 736 31.32 2.07 71.53
N SER A 737 29.98 2.14 71.47
CA SER A 737 29.19 1.43 70.47
C SER A 737 29.47 1.89 69.03
N HIS A 738 29.61 3.20 68.80
CA HIS A 738 30.01 3.77 67.52
C HIS A 738 31.41 3.29 67.09
N ALA A 739 32.38 3.27 68.01
CA ALA A 739 33.71 2.73 67.79
C ALA A 739 33.73 1.20 67.58
N GLU A 740 32.89 0.44 68.29
CA GLU A 740 32.70 -1.00 68.05
C GLU A 740 32.10 -1.27 66.67
N GLU A 741 31.11 -0.49 66.23
CA GLU A 741 30.54 -0.63 64.87
C GLU A 741 31.60 -0.34 63.79
N MET A 742 32.38 0.73 63.95
CA MET A 742 33.50 1.03 63.05
C MET A 742 34.56 -0.07 63.03
N ARG A 743 34.83 -0.73 64.16
CA ARG A 743 35.77 -1.87 64.24
C ARG A 743 35.19 -3.15 63.60
N GLN A 744 33.93 -3.47 63.85
CA GLN A 744 33.24 -4.61 63.21
C GLN A 744 33.17 -4.46 61.68
N GLN A 745 33.08 -3.22 61.18
CA GLN A 745 33.08 -2.91 59.75
C GLN A 745 34.48 -2.75 59.14
N ASP A 746 35.55 -3.02 59.90
CA ASP A 746 36.95 -2.87 59.47
C ASP A 746 37.23 -1.45 58.93
N GLY A 747 36.68 -0.43 59.62
CA GLY A 747 36.30 0.85 59.03
C GLY A 747 37.36 1.59 58.21
N LEU A 748 38.58 1.75 58.74
CA LEU A 748 39.65 2.46 58.01
C LEU A 748 40.11 1.69 56.76
N ASN A 749 40.20 0.35 56.86
CA ASN A 749 40.60 -0.51 55.76
C ASN A 749 39.46 -0.68 54.74
N ARG A 750 38.19 -0.67 55.18
CA ARG A 750 37.01 -0.62 54.31
C ARG A 750 36.99 0.66 53.48
N LEU A 751 37.26 1.81 54.10
CA LEU A 751 37.38 3.10 53.41
C LEU A 751 38.48 3.04 52.33
N ARG A 752 39.70 2.62 52.69
CA ARG A 752 40.81 2.48 51.75
C ARG A 752 40.49 1.52 50.59
N ARG A 753 39.92 0.34 50.89
CA ARG A 753 39.47 -0.63 49.87
C ARG A 753 38.39 -0.07 48.95
N SER A 754 37.46 0.73 49.48
CA SER A 754 36.39 1.36 48.66
C SER A 754 36.95 2.44 47.73
N VAL A 755 37.92 3.24 48.20
CA VAL A 755 38.68 4.19 47.36
C VAL A 755 39.43 3.46 46.24
N GLU A 756 40.17 2.39 46.57
CA GLU A 756 40.89 1.58 45.57
C GLU A 756 39.95 0.93 44.54
N ASP A 757 38.83 0.37 44.97
CA ASP A 757 37.84 -0.23 44.07
C ASP A 757 37.21 0.81 43.14
N THR A 758 36.89 2.00 43.67
CA THR A 758 36.34 3.11 42.88
C THR A 758 37.37 3.60 41.85
N ALA A 759 38.65 3.70 42.23
CA ALA A 759 39.74 4.03 41.32
C ALA A 759 39.93 2.99 40.19
N LYS A 760 39.76 1.70 40.46
CA LYS A 760 39.81 0.63 39.44
C LYS A 760 38.69 0.77 38.41
N VAL A 761 37.45 1.02 38.84
CA VAL A 761 36.30 1.20 37.91
C VAL A 761 36.52 2.47 37.08
N LYS A 762 36.87 3.59 37.71
CA LYS A 762 37.21 4.86 37.05
C LYS A 762 38.30 4.69 35.97
N PHE A 763 39.36 3.93 36.26
CA PHE A 763 40.43 3.66 35.29
C PHE A 763 39.92 2.85 34.09
N ASN A 764 39.12 1.81 34.33
CA ASN A 764 38.51 1.00 33.28
C ASN A 764 37.60 1.86 32.36
N ASP A 765 36.73 2.68 32.95
CA ASP A 765 35.84 3.56 32.19
C ASP A 765 36.62 4.57 31.35
N ARG A 766 37.67 5.17 31.92
CA ARG A 766 38.54 6.10 31.18
C ARG A 766 39.27 5.40 30.03
N SER A 767 39.65 4.14 30.20
CA SER A 767 40.27 3.32 29.14
C SER A 767 39.31 3.05 27.98
N ILE A 768 38.08 2.60 28.26
CA ILE A 768 37.05 2.33 27.23
C ILE A 768 36.65 3.62 26.51
N TYR A 769 36.57 4.75 27.23
CA TYR A 769 36.32 6.06 26.63
C TYR A 769 37.43 6.46 25.65
N ASN A 770 38.70 6.32 26.07
CA ASN A 770 39.84 6.64 25.23
C ASN A 770 39.89 5.76 23.97
N GLU A 771 39.55 4.47 24.04
CA GLU A 771 39.42 3.58 22.88
C GLU A 771 38.42 4.15 21.85
N GLY A 772 37.23 4.58 22.31
CA GLY A 772 36.23 5.21 21.45
C GLY A 772 36.70 6.53 20.82
N VAL A 773 37.43 7.35 21.56
CA VAL A 773 38.02 8.61 21.06
C VAL A 773 39.10 8.35 20.01
N GLU A 774 39.96 7.36 20.22
CA GLU A 774 41.04 6.99 19.29
C GLU A 774 40.50 6.43 17.97
N LEU A 775 39.41 5.66 18.01
CA LEU A 775 38.71 5.18 16.80
C LEU A 775 38.21 6.36 15.94
N LEU A 776 37.56 7.34 16.55
CA LEU A 776 37.04 8.53 15.85
C LEU A 776 38.19 9.42 15.31
N ALA A 777 39.24 9.61 16.09
CA ALA A 777 40.43 10.35 15.66
C ALA A 777 41.12 9.68 14.45
N THR A 778 41.14 8.34 14.43
CA THR A 778 41.71 7.53 13.35
C THR A 778 40.91 7.67 12.06
N GLU A 779 39.57 7.52 12.10
CA GLU A 779 38.72 7.72 10.90
C GLU A 779 38.80 9.15 10.38
N LYS A 780 38.83 10.15 11.29
CA LYS A 780 39.04 11.55 10.91
C LYS A 780 40.39 11.77 10.24
N ALA A 781 41.44 11.04 10.63
CA ALA A 781 42.74 11.09 9.95
C ALA A 781 42.69 10.42 8.57
N GLU A 782 42.03 9.26 8.45
CA GLU A 782 41.82 8.53 7.20
C GLU A 782 41.04 9.35 6.17
N ASP A 783 39.89 9.93 6.55
CA ASP A 783 39.05 10.75 5.67
C ASP A 783 39.77 12.05 5.23
N ASN A 784 40.56 12.67 6.11
CA ASN A 784 41.40 13.81 5.75
C ASN A 784 42.57 13.43 4.83
N ALA A 785 43.16 12.24 4.98
CA ALA A 785 44.17 11.74 4.06
C ALA A 785 43.57 11.46 2.67
N ALA A 786 42.39 10.83 2.60
CA ALA A 786 41.68 10.58 1.34
C ALA A 786 41.26 11.89 0.65
N ARG A 787 40.74 12.87 1.40
CA ARG A 787 40.40 14.21 0.88
C ARG A 787 41.63 14.96 0.32
N ARG A 788 42.81 14.81 0.93
CA ARG A 788 44.09 15.31 0.40
C ARG A 788 44.55 14.57 -0.87
N LYS A 789 44.28 13.25 -0.95
CA LYS A 789 44.72 12.38 -2.06
C LYS A 789 43.89 12.57 -3.34
N TYR A 790 42.56 12.71 -3.21
CA TYR A 790 41.64 12.75 -4.35
C TYR A 790 41.03 14.14 -4.62
N GLY A 791 41.19 15.09 -3.70
CA GLY A 791 40.58 16.42 -3.78
C GLY A 791 39.09 16.41 -3.38
N THR A 792 38.57 17.59 -3.01
CA THR A 792 37.20 17.76 -2.49
C THR A 792 36.10 17.51 -3.52
N GLU A 793 36.37 17.67 -4.82
CA GLU A 793 35.38 17.43 -5.88
C GLU A 793 35.13 15.93 -6.13
N ARG A 794 36.16 15.09 -5.99
CA ARG A 794 36.04 13.63 -6.18
C ARG A 794 35.75 12.92 -4.87
N TRP A 795 36.29 13.41 -3.75
CA TRP A 795 35.99 12.93 -2.41
C TRP A 795 34.86 13.75 -1.78
N ALA A 796 33.68 13.72 -2.41
CA ALA A 796 32.51 14.53 -2.06
C ALA A 796 31.78 14.07 -0.76
N ARG A 797 32.53 13.50 0.20
CA ARG A 797 32.00 13.05 1.50
C ARG A 797 32.02 14.17 2.51
N GLU A 798 30.95 14.25 3.30
CA GLU A 798 30.91 15.07 4.51
C GLU A 798 32.07 14.74 5.46
N THR A 799 32.53 15.76 6.18
CA THR A 799 33.59 15.61 7.19
C THR A 799 33.09 14.78 8.37
N SER A 800 33.99 14.01 8.99
CA SER A 800 33.67 13.07 10.09
C SER A 800 32.82 13.67 11.21
N GLU A 801 33.04 14.94 11.58
CA GLU A 801 32.27 15.63 12.63
C GLU A 801 30.85 16.01 12.17
N ALA A 802 30.68 16.41 10.91
CA ALA A 802 29.38 16.74 10.34
C ALA A 802 28.52 15.50 10.09
N ALA A 803 29.15 14.37 9.74
CA ALA A 803 28.48 13.11 9.46
C ALA A 803 27.89 12.42 10.73
N ALA A 804 28.40 12.73 11.93
CA ALA A 804 27.95 12.09 13.18
C ALA A 804 27.91 13.06 14.39
N PRO A 805 27.14 14.17 14.34
CA PRO A 805 27.17 15.21 15.36
C PRO A 805 26.75 14.69 16.74
N LYS A 806 25.86 13.69 16.80
CA LYS A 806 25.45 13.04 18.06
C LYS A 806 26.63 12.40 18.80
N ILE A 807 27.46 11.62 18.10
CA ILE A 807 28.60 10.91 18.71
C ILE A 807 29.64 11.91 19.23
N TYR A 808 29.92 12.97 18.48
CA TYR A 808 30.84 14.03 18.90
C TYR A 808 30.29 14.92 20.04
N ASN A 809 28.97 15.03 20.19
CA ASN A 809 28.37 15.68 21.36
C ASN A 809 28.47 14.78 22.61
N SER A 810 28.14 13.49 22.49
CA SER A 810 28.30 12.52 23.60
C SER A 810 29.76 12.40 24.07
N LEU A 811 30.74 12.52 23.17
CA LEU A 811 32.16 12.63 23.52
C LEU A 811 32.42 13.82 24.47
N LYS A 812 31.86 15.00 24.18
CA LYS A 812 32.00 16.20 25.04
C LYS A 812 31.30 16.03 26.38
N GLU A 813 30.07 15.50 26.37
CA GLU A 813 29.26 15.25 27.57
C GLU A 813 29.94 14.26 28.53
N ILE A 814 30.41 13.11 28.02
CA ILE A 814 31.11 12.10 28.82
C ILE A 814 32.40 12.68 29.43
N ASN A 815 33.15 13.50 28.69
CA ASN A 815 34.33 14.17 29.25
C ASN A 815 33.97 15.21 30.33
N GLY A 816 32.81 15.88 30.19
CA GLY A 816 32.23 16.72 31.22
C GLY A 816 31.93 15.94 32.51
N TYR A 817 31.32 14.76 32.41
CA TYR A 817 31.07 13.88 33.55
C TYR A 817 32.36 13.46 34.25
N PHE A 818 33.40 13.06 33.51
CA PHE A 818 34.71 12.74 34.11
C PHE A 818 35.34 13.94 34.84
N THR A 819 35.16 15.17 34.33
CA THR A 819 35.70 16.38 34.96
C THR A 819 34.96 16.71 36.26
N SER A 820 33.63 16.62 36.28
CA SER A 820 32.81 16.85 37.48
C SER A 820 32.99 15.75 38.56
N ALA A 821 33.16 14.50 38.11
CA ALA A 821 33.48 13.39 39.01
C ALA A 821 34.88 13.53 39.61
N GLN A 822 35.89 14.03 38.86
CA GLN A 822 37.22 14.27 39.41
C GLN A 822 37.19 15.26 40.59
N SER A 823 36.54 16.43 40.43
CA SER A 823 36.43 17.41 41.53
C SER A 823 35.71 16.87 42.77
N SER A 824 34.83 15.88 42.57
CA SER A 824 34.09 15.19 43.61
C SER A 824 34.97 14.18 44.35
N ASP A 825 35.70 13.33 43.61
CA ASP A 825 36.66 12.38 44.16
C ASP A 825 37.73 13.11 44.98
N ASP A 826 38.26 14.22 44.46
CA ASP A 826 39.25 15.07 45.13
C ASP A 826 38.72 15.68 46.44
N LEU A 827 37.40 15.91 46.56
CA LEU A 827 36.78 16.40 47.79
C LEU A 827 36.62 15.28 48.82
N VAL A 828 36.20 14.09 48.40
CA VAL A 828 36.06 12.92 49.27
C VAL A 828 37.43 12.47 49.80
N GLU A 829 38.48 12.48 48.97
CA GLU A 829 39.84 12.15 49.40
C GLU A 829 40.37 13.17 50.43
N ARG A 830 40.10 14.47 50.24
CA ARG A 830 40.43 15.51 51.24
C ARG A 830 39.69 15.28 52.56
N LYS A 831 38.35 15.10 52.54
CA LYS A 831 37.55 14.81 53.74
C LYS A 831 38.06 13.57 54.50
N LEU A 832 38.49 12.53 53.77
CA LEU A 832 39.07 11.32 54.33
C LEU A 832 40.43 11.59 55.00
N ARG A 833 41.32 12.32 54.33
CA ARG A 833 42.65 12.69 54.84
C ARG A 833 42.57 13.55 56.10
N ASP A 834 41.70 14.56 56.09
CA ASP A 834 41.52 15.49 57.22
C ASP A 834 40.91 14.80 58.46
N SER A 835 40.15 13.71 58.26
CA SER A 835 39.47 12.96 59.32
C SER A 835 40.24 11.71 59.79
N GLU A 836 41.33 11.32 59.11
CA GLU A 836 42.04 10.05 59.35
C GLU A 836 42.56 9.92 60.79
N ALA A 837 43.00 11.03 61.40
CA ALA A 837 43.49 11.04 62.79
C ALA A 837 42.39 10.61 63.79
N VAL A 838 41.18 11.15 63.66
CA VAL A 838 40.04 10.82 64.52
C VAL A 838 39.55 9.39 64.23
N PHE A 839 39.54 8.97 62.96
CA PHE A 839 39.18 7.60 62.59
C PHE A 839 40.15 6.57 63.19
N ARG A 840 41.45 6.88 63.25
CA ARG A 840 42.44 6.00 63.88
C ARG A 840 42.14 5.79 65.37
N VAL A 841 41.73 6.84 66.09
CA VAL A 841 41.30 6.75 67.49
C VAL A 841 40.01 5.92 67.63
N LEU A 842 39.00 6.17 66.80
CA LEU A 842 37.73 5.41 66.79
C LEU A 842 37.89 3.93 66.42
N THR A 843 38.87 3.59 65.58
CA THR A 843 39.20 2.18 65.23
C THR A 843 40.20 1.52 66.19
N GLY A 844 40.72 2.25 67.18
CA GLY A 844 41.72 1.77 68.14
C GLY A 844 41.17 0.83 69.22
N THR A 845 42.00 0.53 70.21
CA THR A 845 41.56 -0.21 71.40
C THR A 845 40.71 0.69 72.30
N ASN A 846 39.90 0.10 73.20
CA ASN A 846 39.12 0.90 74.16
C ASN A 846 40.03 1.78 75.06
N ARG A 847 41.26 1.34 75.31
CA ARG A 847 42.29 2.11 76.02
C ARG A 847 42.76 3.34 75.24
N ASP A 848 42.77 3.30 73.91
CA ASP A 848 43.14 4.46 73.08
C ASP A 848 42.04 5.53 73.14
N LEU A 849 40.77 5.11 73.10
CA LEU A 849 39.60 5.99 73.34
C LEU A 849 39.63 6.60 74.75
N GLU A 850 39.90 5.79 75.78
CA GLU A 850 40.06 6.27 77.16
C GLU A 850 41.24 7.24 77.33
N SER A 851 42.29 7.12 76.52
CA SER A 851 43.42 8.06 76.53
C SER A 851 43.14 9.37 75.79
N TYR A 852 42.23 9.36 74.80
CA TYR A 852 41.82 10.55 74.04
C TYR A 852 40.84 11.43 74.80
N VAL A 853 39.96 10.83 75.61
CA VAL A 853 38.93 11.54 76.37
C VAL A 853 39.45 11.89 77.79
N PRO A 854 39.61 13.17 78.15
CA PRO A 854 40.07 13.57 79.48
C PRO A 854 39.21 12.98 80.62
N SER A 855 39.90 12.49 81.65
CA SER A 855 39.30 11.97 82.89
C SER A 855 38.87 13.11 83.81
N SER A 856 37.61 13.54 83.74
CA SER A 856 37.03 14.51 84.68
C SER A 856 37.09 13.99 86.12
N ARG A 857 37.47 14.86 87.06
CA ARG A 857 37.38 14.57 88.49
C ARG A 857 35.91 14.41 88.90
N ARG A 858 35.68 13.64 89.96
CA ARG A 858 34.36 13.20 90.43
C ARG A 858 33.52 14.36 91.03
N ALA A 859 33.06 15.28 90.20
CA ALA A 859 32.10 16.30 90.60
C ALA A 859 30.73 15.66 90.92
N ALA A 860 30.13 16.06 92.03
CA ALA A 860 28.74 15.71 92.32
C ALA A 860 27.85 16.61 91.46
N ILE A 861 27.19 16.02 90.46
CA ILE A 861 26.21 16.71 89.61
C ILE A 861 25.14 17.34 90.53
N PRO A 862 24.91 18.66 90.48
CA PRO A 862 23.85 19.30 91.24
C PRO A 862 22.47 18.74 90.81
N PRO A 863 21.51 18.54 91.73
CA PRO A 863 20.20 17.96 91.40
C PRO A 863 19.40 18.83 90.42
N GLU A 864 19.70 20.12 90.31
CA GLU A 864 19.15 21.02 89.29
C GLU A 864 19.68 20.70 87.88
N VAL A 865 21.00 20.47 87.75
CA VAL A 865 21.63 20.10 86.48
C VAL A 865 21.13 18.72 86.02
N GLU A 866 20.97 17.77 86.93
CA GLU A 866 20.43 16.45 86.62
C GLU A 866 18.98 16.52 86.13
N ARG A 867 18.14 17.36 86.75
CA ARG A 867 16.75 17.59 86.32
C ARG A 867 16.66 18.18 84.91
N GLU A 868 17.45 19.20 84.59
CA GLU A 868 17.44 19.81 83.25
C GLU A 868 18.09 18.90 82.19
N ALA A 869 19.10 18.11 82.57
CA ALA A 869 19.69 17.09 81.69
C ALA A 869 18.68 15.99 81.29
N ILE A 870 17.81 15.55 82.21
CA ILE A 870 16.74 14.59 81.91
C ILE A 870 15.74 15.17 80.91
N LYS A 871 15.33 16.44 81.06
CA LYS A 871 14.45 17.12 80.09
C LYS A 871 15.09 17.18 78.69
N LEU A 872 16.35 17.59 78.61
CA LEU A 872 17.05 17.72 77.33
C LEU A 872 17.25 16.35 76.65
N ARG A 873 17.51 15.27 77.42
CA ARG A 873 17.50 13.89 76.93
C ARG A 873 16.14 13.48 76.35
N SER A 874 15.04 13.90 76.99
CA SER A 874 13.68 13.66 76.46
C SER A 874 13.48 14.35 75.11
N CYS A 875 13.91 15.60 74.96
CA CYS A 875 13.85 16.32 73.69
C CYS A 875 14.68 15.63 72.59
N LEU A 876 15.90 15.17 72.91
CA LEU A 876 16.74 14.42 71.96
C LEU A 876 16.14 13.06 71.56
N SER A 877 15.42 12.38 72.46
CA SER A 877 14.66 11.17 72.14
C SER A 877 13.55 11.45 71.12
N GLU A 878 12.81 12.56 71.27
CA GLU A 878 11.79 12.96 70.28
C GLU A 878 12.41 13.39 68.95
N VAL A 879 13.57 14.04 68.94
CA VAL A 879 14.33 14.33 67.70
C VAL A 879 14.71 13.03 66.97
N ASN A 880 15.22 12.04 67.69
CA ASN A 880 15.56 10.73 67.10
C ASN A 880 14.30 9.98 66.61
N ARG A 881 13.16 10.10 67.30
CA ARG A 881 11.87 9.57 66.83
C ARG A 881 11.42 10.25 65.53
N MET A 882 11.56 11.57 65.43
CA MET A 882 11.25 12.34 64.22
C MET A 882 12.17 11.95 63.05
N GLU A 883 13.49 11.86 63.25
CA GLU A 883 14.43 11.37 62.22
C GLU A 883 14.03 9.97 61.71
N ASN A 884 13.74 9.03 62.60
CA ASN A 884 13.36 7.67 62.22
C ASN A 884 11.99 7.63 61.49
N ARG A 885 11.04 8.47 61.90
CA ARG A 885 9.74 8.64 61.23
C ARG A 885 9.93 9.15 59.79
N ARG A 886 10.79 10.15 59.60
CA ARG A 886 11.13 10.70 58.27
C ARG A 886 11.87 9.71 57.39
N ARG A 887 12.86 8.98 57.90
CA ARG A 887 13.57 7.92 57.12
C ARG A 887 12.59 6.87 56.58
N ARG A 888 11.66 6.41 57.42
CA ARG A 888 10.58 5.49 56.99
C ARG A 888 9.68 6.13 55.94
N ARG A 889 9.28 7.39 56.14
CA ARG A 889 8.43 8.14 55.21
C ARG A 889 9.07 8.33 53.83
N ILE A 890 10.34 8.73 53.78
CA ILE A 890 11.12 8.87 52.54
C ILE A 890 11.17 7.53 51.79
N GLN A 891 11.32 6.40 52.50
CA GLN A 891 11.26 5.08 51.88
C GLN A 891 9.87 4.77 51.32
N THR A 892 8.80 5.02 52.07
CA THR A 892 7.41 4.85 51.60
C THR A 892 7.11 5.71 50.36
N LEU A 893 7.59 6.96 50.31
CA LEU A 893 7.45 7.83 49.15
C LEU A 893 8.20 7.29 47.93
N LYS A 894 9.44 6.80 48.11
CA LYS A 894 10.24 6.18 47.04
C LYS A 894 9.56 4.92 46.49
N ASP A 895 8.94 4.10 47.35
CA ASP A 895 8.24 2.89 46.91
C ASP A 895 6.86 3.20 46.29
N LYS A 896 6.15 4.22 46.76
CA LYS A 896 4.90 4.73 46.17
C LYS A 896 5.15 5.27 44.74
N ALA A 897 6.18 6.09 44.54
CA ALA A 897 6.55 6.62 43.22
C ALA A 897 7.00 5.53 42.22
N ARG A 898 7.59 4.42 42.71
CA ARG A 898 7.93 3.25 41.89
C ARG A 898 6.72 2.42 41.47
N ALA A 899 5.63 2.45 42.24
CA ALA A 899 4.40 1.72 41.94
C ALA A 899 3.39 2.51 41.08
N ASP A 900 3.64 3.81 40.89
CA ASP A 900 2.81 4.74 40.13
C ASP A 900 3.10 4.66 38.62
N ASP A 901 2.32 3.83 37.92
CA ASP A 901 2.31 3.71 36.45
C ASP A 901 1.02 4.26 35.83
N ILE A 902 1.18 5.32 35.03
CA ILE A 902 0.09 6.00 34.32
C ILE A 902 -0.23 5.38 32.95
N HIS A 903 0.60 4.46 32.41
CA HIS A 903 0.39 3.90 31.05
C HIS A 903 -1.01 3.31 30.81
N PRO A 904 -1.62 2.53 31.73
CA PRO A 904 -2.95 1.98 31.51
C PRO A 904 -4.03 3.07 31.38
N ALA A 905 -3.88 4.18 32.11
CA ALA A 905 -4.80 5.31 32.05
C ALA A 905 -4.62 6.11 30.75
N LEU A 906 -3.37 6.37 30.35
CA LEU A 906 -3.06 7.02 29.08
C LEU A 906 -3.59 6.24 27.87
N LEU A 907 -3.41 4.90 27.84
CA LEU A 907 -3.92 4.06 26.75
C LEU A 907 -5.46 4.09 26.67
N LYS A 908 -6.14 4.08 27.81
CA LYS A 908 -7.61 4.19 27.88
C LYS A 908 -8.11 5.53 27.34
N GLU A 909 -7.43 6.62 27.69
CA GLU A 909 -7.79 7.97 27.22
C GLU A 909 -7.43 8.17 25.74
N THR A 910 -6.30 7.60 25.30
CA THR A 910 -5.90 7.53 23.88
C THR A 910 -6.97 6.82 23.06
N ALA A 911 -7.44 5.65 23.50
CA ALA A 911 -8.53 4.93 22.82
C ALA A 911 -9.86 5.69 22.82
N ARG A 912 -10.13 6.57 23.80
CA ARG A 912 -11.27 7.49 23.74
C ARG A 912 -11.06 8.53 22.66
N LEU A 913 -9.90 9.19 22.64
CA LEU A 913 -9.54 10.23 21.66
C LEU A 913 -9.50 9.68 20.22
N GLU A 914 -8.95 8.48 19.99
CA GLU A 914 -8.96 7.79 18.68
C GLU A 914 -10.39 7.50 18.20
N ARG A 915 -11.34 7.22 19.10
CA ARG A 915 -12.75 6.97 18.75
C ARG A 915 -13.54 8.25 18.53
N GLU A 916 -13.26 9.28 19.31
CA GLU A 916 -14.00 10.56 19.35
C GLU A 916 -13.50 11.53 18.27
N PHE A 917 -12.21 11.50 17.95
CA PHE A 917 -11.56 12.33 16.92
C PHE A 917 -10.60 11.51 16.01
N PRO A 918 -11.10 10.55 15.19
CA PRO A 918 -10.26 9.60 14.44
C PRO A 918 -9.28 10.20 13.41
N MET A 919 -9.38 11.51 13.14
CA MET A 919 -8.55 12.22 12.15
C MET A 919 -7.77 13.40 12.76
N GLN A 920 -7.80 13.59 14.09
CA GLN A 920 -7.00 14.59 14.77
C GLN A 920 -5.75 13.94 15.37
N ALA A 921 -4.57 14.49 15.07
CA ALA A 921 -3.32 14.04 15.69
C ALA A 921 -3.39 14.26 17.21
N ILE A 922 -3.16 13.19 17.96
CA ILE A 922 -3.16 13.21 19.43
C ILE A 922 -1.97 14.05 19.91
N GLN A 923 -2.20 14.92 20.90
CA GLN A 923 -1.19 15.85 21.43
C GLN A 923 -1.09 15.72 22.94
N ALA A 924 0.12 15.91 23.49
CA ALA A 924 0.38 15.78 24.93
C ALA A 924 -0.54 16.66 25.80
N GLY A 925 -0.91 17.86 25.33
CA GLY A 925 -1.81 18.77 26.04
C GLY A 925 -3.25 18.27 26.22
N GLN A 926 -3.66 17.23 25.48
CA GLN A 926 -4.98 16.60 25.67
C GLN A 926 -5.05 15.73 26.95
N PHE A 927 -3.90 15.40 27.55
CA PHE A 927 -3.80 14.57 28.74
C PHE A 927 -3.62 15.37 30.05
N GLU A 928 -3.63 16.72 30.01
CA GLU A 928 -3.37 17.56 31.19
C GLU A 928 -4.31 17.26 32.38
N ASN A 929 -5.63 17.15 32.12
CA ASN A 929 -6.61 16.80 33.16
C ASN A 929 -6.30 15.44 33.81
N LEU A 930 -5.80 14.47 33.02
CA LEU A 930 -5.42 13.15 33.52
C LEU A 930 -4.15 13.21 34.38
N PHE A 931 -3.20 14.10 34.04
CA PHE A 931 -2.02 14.33 34.88
C PHE A 931 -2.41 14.95 36.22
N GLU A 932 -3.27 15.97 36.22
CA GLU A 932 -3.76 16.60 37.46
C GLU A 932 -4.48 15.58 38.36
N ASP A 933 -5.44 14.82 37.83
CA ASP A 933 -6.20 13.82 38.60
C ASP A 933 -5.29 12.70 39.14
N SER A 934 -4.23 12.32 38.41
CA SER A 934 -3.28 11.30 38.85
C SER A 934 -2.32 11.82 39.93
N LEU A 935 -1.84 13.06 39.83
CA LEU A 935 -0.95 13.67 40.82
C LEU A 935 -1.63 13.90 42.18
N ARG A 936 -2.96 14.02 42.25
CA ARG A 936 -3.71 14.12 43.53
C ARG A 936 -3.47 12.93 44.48
N LEU A 937 -2.93 11.81 43.98
CA LEU A 937 -2.46 10.69 44.80
C LEU A 937 -1.45 11.12 45.87
N TYR A 938 -0.73 12.23 45.67
CA TYR A 938 0.30 12.76 46.57
C TYR A 938 -0.16 13.94 47.44
N ASP A 939 -1.37 14.47 47.28
CA ASP A 939 -1.86 15.64 48.04
C ASP A 939 -1.75 15.41 49.57
N SER A 940 -2.16 14.22 50.03
CA SER A 940 -2.06 13.84 51.44
C SER A 940 -0.62 13.79 51.96
N ASP A 941 0.37 13.52 51.10
CA ASP A 941 1.79 13.58 51.47
C ASP A 941 2.33 15.02 51.54
N VAL A 942 1.77 15.94 50.73
CA VAL A 942 2.07 17.39 50.80
C VAL A 942 1.50 18.00 52.08
N ASP A 943 0.25 17.68 52.44
CA ASP A 943 -0.36 18.12 53.70
C ASP A 943 0.45 17.66 54.92
N MET A 944 0.86 16.38 54.91
CA MET A 944 1.69 15.82 55.98
C MET A 944 3.12 16.38 56.01
N LEU A 945 3.67 16.87 54.89
CA LEU A 945 4.95 17.61 54.88
C LEU A 945 4.81 18.94 55.62
N ALA A 946 3.70 19.66 55.43
CA ALA A 946 3.42 20.89 56.15
C ALA A 946 3.31 20.66 57.67
N GLN A 947 2.67 19.55 58.09
CA GLN A 947 2.62 19.15 59.49
C GLN A 947 4.02 18.82 60.05
N GLU A 948 4.85 18.03 59.33
CA GLU A 948 6.23 17.72 59.73
C GLU A 948 7.12 18.96 59.91
N ARG A 949 6.88 20.01 59.11
CA ARG A 949 7.55 21.31 59.24
C ARG A 949 7.15 22.00 60.56
N GLN A 950 5.87 22.05 60.87
CA GLN A 950 5.35 22.63 62.11
C GLN A 950 5.83 21.85 63.36
N ASP A 951 5.76 20.52 63.31
CA ASP A 951 6.26 19.64 64.38
C ASP A 951 7.75 19.91 64.69
N GLN A 952 8.58 20.06 63.65
CA GLN A 952 10.00 20.36 63.83
C GLN A 952 10.24 21.75 64.41
N GLU A 953 9.50 22.77 63.99
CA GLU A 953 9.70 24.13 64.49
C GLU A 953 9.46 24.17 66.01
N GLN A 954 8.35 23.57 66.47
CA GLN A 954 8.05 23.41 67.90
C GLN A 954 9.13 22.61 68.65
N LEU A 955 9.58 21.48 68.09
CA LEU A 955 10.62 20.67 68.72
C LEU A 955 11.98 21.38 68.77
N SER A 956 12.29 22.19 67.75
CA SER A 956 13.52 22.99 67.69
C SER A 956 13.54 24.10 68.74
N GLU A 957 12.39 24.73 69.00
CA GLU A 957 12.22 25.68 70.10
C GLU A 957 12.37 25.00 71.47
N GLN A 958 11.72 23.86 71.68
CA GLN A 958 11.84 23.06 72.92
C GLN A 958 13.29 22.64 73.19
N VAL A 959 14.04 22.20 72.16
CA VAL A 959 15.46 21.86 72.28
C VAL A 959 16.29 23.09 72.65
N ARG A 960 16.03 24.27 72.05
CA ARG A 960 16.71 25.53 72.39
C ARG A 960 16.44 25.97 73.83
N GLU A 961 15.18 25.93 74.28
CA GLU A 961 14.81 26.28 75.66
C GLU A 961 15.43 25.32 76.67
N ALA A 962 15.31 24.01 76.44
CA ALA A 962 15.89 22.98 77.31
C ALA A 962 17.42 23.11 77.38
N ASN A 963 18.09 23.39 76.25
CA ASN A 963 19.53 23.62 76.24
C ASN A 963 19.90 24.93 76.95
N HIS A 964 19.16 26.02 76.77
CA HIS A 964 19.38 27.26 77.52
C HIS A 964 19.13 27.11 79.03
N ALA A 965 18.18 26.28 79.45
CA ALA A 965 17.99 25.94 80.86
C ALA A 965 19.18 25.14 81.40
N PHE A 966 19.59 24.09 80.68
CA PHE A 966 20.75 23.26 80.99
C PHE A 966 22.06 24.06 81.07
N THR A 967 22.39 24.87 80.06
CA THR A 967 23.60 25.73 80.05
C THR A 967 23.58 26.77 81.18
N ARG A 968 22.41 27.28 81.58
CA ARG A 968 22.30 28.18 82.74
C ARG A 968 22.61 27.45 84.06
N ALA A 969 22.10 26.24 84.24
CA ALA A 969 22.40 25.41 85.40
C ALA A 969 23.87 24.95 85.43
N HIS A 970 24.52 24.79 84.28
CA HIS A 970 25.89 24.27 84.15
C HIS A 970 27.00 25.34 84.12
N LYS A 971 26.66 26.64 84.23
CA LYS A 971 27.54 27.79 83.93
C LYS A 971 28.80 27.98 84.80
N GLY A 972 29.06 27.11 85.78
CA GLY A 972 30.16 27.22 86.73
C GLY A 972 31.26 26.15 86.62
N ASP A 973 31.10 25.12 85.78
CA ASP A 973 31.96 23.93 85.82
C ASP A 973 32.93 23.85 84.62
N THR A 974 34.01 24.62 84.68
CA THR A 974 35.05 24.65 83.62
C THR A 974 35.80 23.32 83.46
N SER A 975 35.67 22.39 84.42
CA SER A 975 36.42 21.13 84.46
C SER A 975 36.04 20.12 83.37
N ASN A 976 34.85 20.26 82.77
CA ASN A 976 34.34 19.32 81.77
C ASN A 976 34.50 19.78 80.32
N LYS A 977 34.96 21.00 80.06
CA LYS A 977 34.94 21.59 78.71
C LYS A 977 35.88 20.89 77.72
N GLU A 978 37.08 20.50 78.15
CA GLU A 978 38.04 19.75 77.32
C GLU A 978 37.52 18.32 77.00
N ARG A 979 36.77 17.74 77.95
CA ARG A 979 36.11 16.44 77.79
C ARG A 979 34.91 16.53 76.84
N GLU A 980 34.11 17.58 76.95
CA GLU A 980 33.00 17.90 76.02
C GLU A 980 33.53 18.03 74.58
N THR A 981 34.61 18.79 74.36
CA THR A 981 35.21 18.95 73.03
C THR A 981 35.75 17.62 72.48
N ALA A 982 36.46 16.82 73.28
CA ALA A 982 36.98 15.53 72.84
C ALA A 982 35.86 14.52 72.48
N LEU A 983 34.76 14.51 73.24
CA LEU A 983 33.60 13.67 72.93
C LEU A 983 32.87 14.15 71.67
N GLN A 984 32.69 15.46 71.49
CA GLN A 984 32.07 16.02 70.29
C GLN A 984 32.93 15.78 69.03
N GLU A 985 34.26 15.82 69.13
CA GLU A 985 35.17 15.45 68.03
C GLU A 985 35.04 13.98 67.62
N LEU A 986 34.95 13.06 68.58
CA LEU A 986 34.75 11.63 68.31
C LEU A 986 33.38 11.37 67.66
N GLU A 987 32.31 12.01 68.14
CA GLU A 987 30.96 11.86 67.57
C GLU A 987 30.87 12.47 66.16
N ASN A 988 31.42 13.69 65.97
CA ASN A 988 31.57 14.30 64.65
C ASN A 988 32.42 13.44 63.72
N GLY A 989 33.44 12.74 64.25
CA GLY A 989 34.23 11.75 63.52
C GLY A 989 33.39 10.59 63.02
N TYR A 990 32.58 9.96 63.88
CA TYR A 990 31.69 8.87 63.47
C TYR A 990 30.66 9.32 62.41
N LEU A 991 30.10 10.53 62.55
CA LEU A 991 29.21 11.11 61.53
C LEU A 991 29.92 11.31 60.18
N LYS A 992 31.14 11.88 60.18
CA LYS A 992 31.97 12.01 58.97
C LYS A 992 32.34 10.66 58.35
N TYR A 993 32.59 9.63 59.16
CA TYR A 993 32.82 8.26 58.67
C TYR A 993 31.62 7.73 57.90
N LYS A 994 30.39 7.91 58.42
CA LYS A 994 29.15 7.53 57.73
C LYS A 994 28.93 8.33 56.44
N GLU A 995 29.19 9.64 56.48
CA GLU A 995 29.11 10.53 55.31
C GLU A 995 30.07 10.06 54.20
N ILE A 996 31.34 9.85 54.52
CA ILE A 996 32.37 9.44 53.54
C ILE A 996 32.08 8.04 52.98
N ILE A 997 31.62 7.08 53.78
CA ILE A 997 31.19 5.78 53.25
C ILE A 997 30.02 5.93 52.27
N SER A 998 28.99 6.71 52.64
CA SER A 998 27.85 6.97 51.76
C SER A 998 28.30 7.61 50.44
N ASN A 999 29.20 8.59 50.51
CA ASN A 999 29.75 9.29 49.36
C ASN A 999 30.58 8.35 48.45
N LEU A 1000 31.37 7.45 49.02
CA LEU A 1000 32.14 6.44 48.26
C LEU A 1000 31.23 5.39 47.63
N ASP A 1001 30.19 4.93 48.32
CA ASP A 1001 29.21 3.98 47.77
C ASP A 1001 28.41 4.63 46.62
N VAL A 1002 28.07 5.93 46.71
CA VAL A 1002 27.48 6.71 45.61
C VAL A 1002 28.46 6.87 44.44
N GLY A 1003 29.72 7.23 44.69
CA GLY A 1003 30.76 7.34 43.66
C GLY A 1003 31.01 6.01 42.93
N ARG A 1004 31.09 4.91 43.67
CA ARG A 1004 31.18 3.55 43.11
C ARG A 1004 29.96 3.22 42.25
N LYS A 1005 28.74 3.59 42.66
CA LYS A 1005 27.54 3.40 41.84
C LYS A 1005 27.59 4.24 40.56
N PHE A 1006 27.98 5.51 40.67
CA PHE A 1006 28.10 6.44 39.55
C PHE A 1006 29.04 5.88 38.46
N TYR A 1007 30.26 5.45 38.82
CA TYR A 1007 31.18 4.86 37.83
C TYR A 1007 30.64 3.55 37.22
N ASN A 1008 29.99 2.68 38.00
CA ASN A 1008 29.35 1.47 37.45
C ASN A 1008 28.18 1.77 36.46
N ASP A 1009 27.50 2.91 36.59
CA ASP A 1009 26.51 3.36 35.61
C ASP A 1009 27.18 4.05 34.41
N LEU A 1010 28.24 4.85 34.62
CA LEU A 1010 29.04 5.48 33.57
C LEU A 1010 29.70 4.46 32.65
N ALA A 1011 30.21 3.34 33.19
CA ALA A 1011 30.75 2.21 32.45
C ALA A 1011 29.84 1.73 31.31
N LYS A 1012 28.52 1.73 31.54
CA LYS A 1012 27.50 1.32 30.55
C LYS A 1012 27.35 2.35 29.43
N ILE A 1013 27.37 3.64 29.78
CA ILE A 1013 27.29 4.75 28.83
C ILE A 1013 28.53 4.79 27.94
N VAL A 1014 29.71 4.69 28.56
CA VAL A 1014 31.00 4.71 27.87
C VAL A 1014 31.17 3.49 26.94
N SER A 1015 30.73 2.30 27.37
CA SER A 1015 30.76 1.11 26.53
C SER A 1015 29.88 1.25 25.28
N ARG A 1016 28.67 1.83 25.41
CA ARG A 1016 27.80 2.14 24.26
C ARG A 1016 28.46 3.14 23.31
N PHE A 1017 29.00 4.24 23.84
CA PHE A 1017 29.72 5.23 23.04
C PHE A 1017 30.86 4.63 22.21
N ARG A 1018 31.67 3.74 22.79
CA ARG A 1018 32.72 3.01 22.06
C ARG A 1018 32.13 2.14 20.94
N ASP A 1019 31.08 1.38 21.24
CA ASP A 1019 30.46 0.46 20.27
C ASP A 1019 29.82 1.23 19.10
N ASP A 1020 29.18 2.37 19.38
CA ASP A 1020 28.62 3.30 18.39
C ASP A 1020 29.72 3.94 17.52
N ALA A 1021 30.81 4.41 18.14
CA ALA A 1021 31.98 4.92 17.43
C ALA A 1021 32.60 3.86 16.51
N LYS A 1022 32.75 2.62 17.00
CA LYS A 1022 33.28 1.48 16.23
C LYS A 1022 32.41 1.14 15.03
N ALA A 1023 31.08 1.17 15.19
CA ALA A 1023 30.14 0.92 14.10
C ALA A 1023 30.17 2.05 13.05
N PHE A 1024 30.20 3.31 13.48
CA PHE A 1024 30.37 4.47 12.60
C PHE A 1024 31.66 4.37 11.77
N VAL A 1025 32.81 4.11 12.42
CA VAL A 1025 34.10 3.95 11.72
C VAL A 1025 34.06 2.80 10.70
N HIS A 1026 33.39 1.69 11.02
CA HIS A 1026 33.24 0.57 10.07
C HIS A 1026 32.41 0.97 8.84
N GLN A 1027 31.26 1.62 9.04
CA GLN A 1027 30.44 2.14 7.93
C GLN A 1027 31.22 3.13 7.07
N ARG A 1028 31.94 4.07 7.71
CA ARG A 1028 32.74 5.08 7.02
C ARG A 1028 33.88 4.49 6.19
N ARG A 1029 34.48 3.38 6.61
CA ARG A 1029 35.49 2.65 5.81
C ARG A 1029 34.87 1.90 4.62
N MET A 1030 33.66 1.38 4.75
CA MET A 1030 32.94 0.75 3.63
C MET A 1030 32.56 1.78 2.55
N GLU A 1031 31.98 2.91 2.95
CA GLU A 1031 31.70 4.04 2.06
C GLU A 1031 32.97 4.56 1.36
N ALA A 1032 34.08 4.67 2.09
CA ALA A 1032 35.36 5.11 1.54
C ALA A 1032 35.84 4.14 0.44
N SER A 1033 35.84 2.84 0.72
CA SER A 1033 36.24 1.79 -0.24
C SER A 1033 35.37 1.80 -1.51
N GLN A 1034 34.05 2.00 -1.37
CA GLN A 1034 33.14 2.08 -2.51
C GLN A 1034 33.43 3.32 -3.38
N LEU A 1035 33.65 4.50 -2.76
CA LEU A 1035 34.01 5.71 -3.50
C LEU A 1035 35.40 5.63 -4.15
N GLU A 1036 36.38 4.99 -3.52
CA GLU A 1036 37.67 4.70 -4.17
C GLU A 1036 37.49 3.79 -5.40
N ALA A 1037 36.64 2.76 -5.29
CA ALA A 1037 36.30 1.88 -6.42
C ALA A 1037 35.63 2.67 -7.57
N ASP A 1038 34.64 3.52 -7.28
CA ASP A 1038 33.95 4.32 -8.29
C ASP A 1038 34.88 5.35 -8.96
N ILE A 1039 35.73 6.04 -8.19
CA ILE A 1039 36.77 6.94 -8.72
C ILE A 1039 37.75 6.17 -9.63
N SER A 1040 38.13 4.94 -9.25
CA SER A 1040 39.01 4.09 -10.06
C SER A 1040 38.34 3.64 -11.37
N ASN A 1041 37.07 3.24 -11.32
CA ASN A 1041 36.27 2.80 -12.47
C ASN A 1041 36.02 3.94 -13.47
N VAL A 1042 35.68 5.14 -12.98
CA VAL A 1042 35.55 6.34 -13.82
C VAL A 1042 36.89 6.71 -14.47
N THR A 1043 38.00 6.57 -13.75
CA THR A 1043 39.34 6.84 -14.30
C THR A 1043 39.74 5.80 -15.36
N ALA A 1044 39.39 4.51 -15.17
CA ALA A 1044 39.59 3.45 -16.15
C ALA A 1044 38.69 3.59 -17.39
N MET A 1045 37.45 4.04 -17.25
CA MET A 1045 36.59 4.35 -18.40
C MET A 1045 37.00 5.63 -19.14
N ALA A 1046 37.61 6.60 -18.45
CA ALA A 1046 38.18 7.78 -19.08
C ALA A 1046 39.40 7.44 -19.95
N SER A 1047 40.27 6.53 -19.52
CA SER A 1047 41.41 6.08 -20.34
C SER A 1047 40.97 5.23 -21.54
N LEU A 1048 39.92 4.41 -21.40
CA LEU A 1048 39.30 3.67 -22.52
C LEU A 1048 38.66 4.58 -23.58
N ARG A 1049 38.21 5.78 -23.23
CA ARG A 1049 37.69 6.77 -24.20
C ARG A 1049 38.77 7.46 -25.03
N LEU A 1050 40.05 7.35 -24.66
CA LEU A 1050 41.14 7.99 -25.40
C LEU A 1050 41.65 7.15 -26.59
N SER A 1051 41.14 5.92 -26.77
CA SER A 1051 41.67 4.93 -27.73
C SER A 1051 40.68 4.53 -28.85
N GLN A 1052 39.89 5.48 -29.40
CA GLN A 1052 39.07 5.19 -30.58
C GLN A 1052 38.92 6.43 -31.52
N PRO A 1053 39.21 6.32 -32.83
CA PRO A 1053 39.25 7.47 -33.74
C PRO A 1053 37.99 7.67 -34.61
N HIS A 1054 37.66 8.95 -34.86
CA HIS A 1054 36.69 9.51 -35.85
C HIS A 1054 35.18 9.19 -35.60
N LEU A 1055 34.24 10.15 -35.66
CA LEU A 1055 33.81 10.94 -36.82
C LEU A 1055 32.93 12.15 -36.41
N HIS A 1056 32.76 13.13 -37.30
CA HIS A 1056 31.87 14.30 -37.13
C HIS A 1056 30.37 13.98 -37.29
N HIS A 1057 29.51 14.64 -36.51
CA HIS A 1057 28.46 15.51 -37.09
C HIS A 1057 27.94 16.57 -36.08
N GLN A 1058 27.36 17.64 -36.62
CA GLN A 1058 26.96 18.88 -35.93
C GLN A 1058 25.55 18.83 -35.34
N ALA A 1059 25.33 19.60 -34.27
CA ALA A 1059 24.05 20.24 -33.94
C ALA A 1059 24.31 21.61 -33.26
N SER A 1060 23.46 22.59 -33.53
CA SER A 1060 23.71 24.03 -33.30
C SER A 1060 23.27 24.55 -31.92
N PRO A 1061 23.77 25.72 -31.45
CA PRO A 1061 23.48 26.26 -30.11
C PRO A 1061 22.40 27.35 -30.10
N PRO A 1062 21.85 27.70 -28.93
CA PRO A 1062 21.34 29.03 -28.61
C PRO A 1062 22.37 29.87 -27.84
N ALA A 1063 22.36 31.18 -28.05
CA ALA A 1063 23.36 32.11 -27.56
C ALA A 1063 23.03 32.76 -26.19
N THR A 1064 24.06 33.14 -25.44
CA THR A 1064 24.04 34.27 -24.50
C THR A 1064 25.34 35.07 -24.62
N HIS A 1065 25.27 36.36 -24.23
CA HIS A 1065 26.21 37.40 -24.66
C HIS A 1065 27.53 37.45 -23.88
N ALA A 1066 28.55 38.04 -24.52
CA ALA A 1066 29.87 38.30 -23.94
C ALA A 1066 30.14 39.80 -23.76
N HIS A 1067 30.82 40.15 -22.66
CA HIS A 1067 31.70 41.30 -22.39
C HIS A 1067 32.19 41.13 -20.92
N HIS A 1068 33.43 41.35 -20.48
CA HIS A 1068 34.58 42.10 -21.01
C HIS A 1068 35.93 41.39 -20.77
N GLN A 1069 36.96 41.85 -21.49
CA GLN A 1069 38.41 41.65 -21.29
C GLN A 1069 39.04 43.02 -20.83
N PRO A 1070 40.36 43.23 -20.56
CA PRO A 1070 41.55 42.38 -20.78
C PRO A 1070 42.68 42.41 -19.68
N SER A 1071 43.84 41.80 -20.00
CA SER A 1071 45.22 42.15 -19.55
C SER A 1071 45.74 41.62 -18.20
N ALA A 1072 47.04 41.28 -18.00
CA ALA A 1072 48.20 41.05 -18.90
C ALA A 1072 49.39 40.41 -18.13
N TYR A 1073 50.53 40.18 -18.82
CA TYR A 1073 51.88 39.75 -18.37
C TYR A 1073 52.03 38.24 -18.03
N SER A 1074 52.96 37.40 -18.54
CA SER A 1074 54.19 37.43 -19.36
C SER A 1074 55.41 36.90 -18.57
N GLY A 1075 56.04 35.81 -19.03
CA GLY A 1075 57.29 35.28 -18.44
C GLY A 1075 57.68 33.90 -18.99
N VAL A 1076 58.77 33.84 -19.77
CA VAL A 1076 59.29 32.71 -20.58
C VAL A 1076 60.80 32.97 -20.78
N PRO A 1077 61.75 32.03 -21.05
CA PRO A 1077 62.00 30.60 -20.71
C PRO A 1077 63.37 30.48 -19.93
N PRO A 1078 64.39 29.58 -20.14
CA PRO A 1078 64.48 28.25 -20.83
C PRO A 1078 65.42 27.12 -20.24
N VAL A 1079 65.25 25.89 -20.79
CA VAL A 1079 66.29 24.95 -21.37
C VAL A 1079 67.04 23.81 -20.60
N GLN A 1080 67.18 22.66 -21.31
CA GLN A 1080 68.09 21.45 -21.22
C GLN A 1080 68.03 20.56 -19.93
N ALA A 1081 67.87 19.20 -19.93
CA ALA A 1081 68.30 18.02 -20.75
C ALA A 1081 69.76 17.55 -20.50
N PRO A 1082 70.20 16.25 -20.67
CA PRO A 1082 69.52 15.02 -21.18
C PRO A 1082 69.91 13.64 -20.49
N ALA A 1083 69.42 12.50 -21.05
CA ALA A 1083 70.04 11.13 -21.11
C ALA A 1083 70.22 10.22 -19.84
N GLN A 1084 70.42 8.87 -19.85
CA GLN A 1084 70.07 7.71 -20.72
C GLN A 1084 70.39 6.35 -19.98
N VAL A 1085 69.48 5.33 -19.98
CA VAL A 1085 69.73 3.84 -20.21
C VAL A 1085 70.64 3.03 -19.21
N PRO A 1086 70.65 1.65 -19.05
CA PRO A 1086 69.81 0.50 -19.48
C PRO A 1086 69.28 -0.45 -18.33
N ALA A 1087 68.66 -1.58 -18.75
CA ALA A 1087 67.96 -2.65 -18.01
C ALA A 1087 68.79 -3.85 -17.46
N GLN A 1088 68.10 -4.80 -16.79
CA GLN A 1088 68.34 -6.26 -16.49
C GLN A 1088 67.83 -6.60 -15.05
N THR A 1089 67.35 -7.78 -14.61
CA THR A 1089 67.10 -9.15 -15.17
C THR A 1089 66.07 -9.91 -14.29
N ALA A 1090 65.46 -11.01 -14.77
CA ALA A 1090 64.61 -11.93 -13.98
C ALA A 1090 65.40 -13.15 -13.41
N PRO A 1091 64.84 -13.93 -12.45
CA PRO A 1091 64.51 -15.33 -12.80
C PRO A 1091 63.28 -15.97 -12.06
N GLN A 1092 62.95 -17.19 -12.49
CA GLN A 1092 61.93 -18.17 -12.03
C GLN A 1092 62.64 -19.52 -11.67
N PRO A 1093 62.00 -20.70 -11.47
CA PRO A 1093 60.74 -21.12 -10.80
C PRO A 1093 60.95 -22.40 -9.92
N LEU A 1094 59.86 -23.10 -9.51
CA LEU A 1094 59.66 -24.57 -9.26
C LEU A 1094 58.27 -24.76 -8.56
N ALA A 1095 57.52 -25.89 -8.56
CA ALA A 1095 57.57 -27.21 -9.21
C ALA A 1095 56.13 -27.82 -9.33
N ALA A 1096 55.99 -29.13 -9.61
CA ALA A 1096 54.74 -29.94 -9.54
C ALA A 1096 55.01 -31.28 -8.78
N PRO A 1097 54.10 -32.28 -8.57
CA PRO A 1097 53.36 -33.03 -9.62
C PRO A 1097 51.94 -33.58 -9.23
N ALA A 1098 51.35 -34.45 -10.07
CA ALA A 1098 50.07 -35.16 -9.88
C ALA A 1098 50.23 -36.71 -9.90
N PRO A 1099 49.19 -37.51 -9.53
CA PRO A 1099 48.80 -38.67 -10.36
C PRO A 1099 47.26 -38.96 -10.42
N VAL A 1100 46.87 -40.10 -11.03
CA VAL A 1100 45.54 -40.40 -11.63
C VAL A 1100 44.87 -41.70 -11.01
N PRO A 1101 43.91 -42.44 -11.63
CA PRO A 1101 42.52 -42.70 -11.17
C PRO A 1101 42.20 -44.12 -10.60
N VAL A 1102 40.92 -44.47 -10.33
CA VAL A 1102 40.24 -45.79 -10.56
C VAL A 1102 38.71 -45.78 -10.22
N GLN A 1103 37.93 -46.79 -10.65
CA GLN A 1103 36.44 -46.86 -10.69
C GLN A 1103 35.75 -47.80 -9.64
N MET A 1104 34.39 -47.73 -9.62
CA MET A 1104 33.37 -48.80 -9.38
C MET A 1104 32.70 -49.03 -8.00
N HIS A 1105 31.34 -48.96 -7.99
CA HIS A 1105 30.31 -49.66 -7.16
C HIS A 1105 30.33 -49.50 -5.60
N SER A 1106 29.21 -49.54 -4.83
CA SER A 1106 27.75 -49.53 -5.07
C SER A 1106 26.94 -49.22 -3.76
N HIS A 1107 25.65 -48.88 -3.91
CA HIS A 1107 24.56 -48.83 -2.89
C HIS A 1107 24.36 -47.59 -1.95
N ARG A 1108 23.05 -47.40 -1.65
CA ARG A 1108 22.32 -46.33 -0.92
C ARG A 1108 21.89 -46.90 0.47
N PRO A 1109 21.20 -46.19 1.42
CA PRO A 1109 20.67 -44.81 1.37
C PRO A 1109 20.80 -43.94 2.65
N SER A 1110 20.85 -42.62 2.50
CA SER A 1110 20.33 -41.64 3.49
C SER A 1110 20.25 -40.23 2.91
N ALA A 1111 19.49 -39.35 3.56
CA ALA A 1111 19.33 -37.96 3.14
C ALA A 1111 20.45 -37.07 3.68
N THR A 1112 20.93 -36.14 2.85
CA THR A 1112 21.65 -34.93 3.29
C THR A 1112 21.33 -33.80 2.34
N ALA A 1113 20.83 -32.69 2.88
CA ALA A 1113 20.60 -31.48 2.12
C ALA A 1113 21.94 -30.78 1.86
N ALA A 1114 22.12 -30.22 0.65
CA ALA A 1114 23.15 -29.21 0.44
C ALA A 1114 22.79 -27.93 1.24
N PRO A 1115 23.73 -27.25 1.89
CA PRO A 1115 23.42 -26.07 2.69
C PRO A 1115 22.90 -24.94 1.80
N LEU A 1116 21.73 -24.42 2.13
CA LEU A 1116 21.32 -23.10 1.68
C LEU A 1116 22.30 -22.08 2.28
N THR A 1117 22.98 -21.31 1.43
CA THR A 1117 23.70 -20.10 1.87
C THR A 1117 22.69 -19.14 2.50
N ALA A 1118 22.80 -18.95 3.82
CA ALA A 1118 21.97 -17.99 4.54
C ALA A 1118 22.25 -16.56 4.04
N PRO A 1119 21.22 -15.71 3.85
CA PRO A 1119 21.44 -14.29 3.64
C PRO A 1119 22.08 -13.68 4.89
N GLN A 1120 23.16 -12.92 4.70
CA GLN A 1120 23.82 -12.23 5.82
C GLN A 1120 22.95 -11.08 6.34
N PRO A 1121 22.86 -10.87 7.67
CA PRO A 1121 22.12 -9.75 8.24
C PRO A 1121 22.89 -8.44 8.04
N VAL A 1122 22.34 -7.52 7.24
CA VAL A 1122 22.87 -6.15 7.11
C VAL A 1122 22.49 -5.36 8.36
N ARG A 1123 23.43 -5.25 9.30
CA ARG A 1123 23.23 -4.57 10.58
C ARG A 1123 23.49 -3.06 10.44
N ALA A 1124 22.47 -2.30 10.07
CA ALA A 1124 22.54 -0.84 10.07
C ALA A 1124 22.70 -0.32 11.50
N ALA A 1125 23.68 0.56 11.72
CA ALA A 1125 24.04 1.06 13.04
C ALA A 1125 23.63 2.53 13.21
N VAL A 1126 22.54 2.77 13.95
CA VAL A 1126 22.20 4.10 14.48
C VAL A 1126 21.76 3.92 15.93
N ALA A 1127 22.45 4.63 16.84
CA ALA A 1127 22.22 4.53 18.28
C ALA A 1127 20.90 5.21 18.71
N PRO A 1128 20.14 4.62 19.65
CA PRO A 1128 18.94 5.23 20.21
C PRO A 1128 19.28 6.36 21.20
N PRO A 1129 18.41 7.38 21.36
CA PRO A 1129 18.52 8.31 22.48
C PRO A 1129 18.25 7.58 23.81
N SER A 1130 19.04 7.88 24.84
CA SER A 1130 18.96 7.17 26.12
C SER A 1130 17.84 7.69 27.03
N VAL A 1131 16.73 6.96 27.12
CA VAL A 1131 15.78 7.09 28.23
C VAL A 1131 16.38 6.42 29.48
N PRO A 1132 16.28 7.00 30.70
CA PRO A 1132 16.83 6.38 31.90
C PRO A 1132 16.09 5.10 32.29
N MET A 1133 16.82 4.01 32.52
CA MET A 1133 16.28 2.83 33.19
C MET A 1133 15.99 3.16 34.67
N PRO A 1134 14.88 2.71 35.27
CA PRO A 1134 14.56 3.00 36.67
C PRO A 1134 15.69 2.58 37.62
N GLY A 1135 16.29 3.55 38.31
CA GLY A 1135 17.39 3.34 39.25
C GLY A 1135 18.81 3.61 38.71
N MET A 1136 18.98 3.97 37.44
CA MET A 1136 20.25 4.46 36.87
C MET A 1136 20.44 5.95 37.18
N TRP A 1137 21.67 6.42 37.42
CA TRP A 1137 21.95 7.86 37.64
C TRP A 1137 21.61 8.70 36.39
N SER A 1138 20.92 9.84 36.58
CA SER A 1138 20.53 10.76 35.51
C SER A 1138 21.33 12.07 35.55
N PRO A 1139 21.69 12.67 34.39
CA PRO A 1139 22.51 13.90 34.35
C PRO A 1139 21.89 15.11 35.06
N GLU A 1140 20.56 15.18 35.11
CA GLU A 1140 19.81 16.31 35.67
C GLU A 1140 19.91 16.40 37.22
N MET A 1141 20.23 15.29 37.89
CA MET A 1141 20.39 15.26 39.36
C MET A 1141 21.66 15.96 39.85
N GLY A 1142 22.65 16.12 38.97
CA GLY A 1142 23.98 16.60 39.32
C GLY A 1142 24.72 15.69 40.31
N ILE A 1143 25.86 16.17 40.80
CA ILE A 1143 26.59 15.57 41.92
C ILE A 1143 26.66 16.62 43.02
N ARG A 1144 25.67 16.62 43.93
CA ARG A 1144 25.62 17.56 45.06
C ARG A 1144 26.50 17.06 46.20
N PHE A 1145 27.67 17.68 46.35
CA PHE A 1145 28.43 17.61 47.59
C PHE A 1145 28.19 18.88 48.40
N ASP A 1146 27.84 18.69 49.66
CA ASP A 1146 27.49 19.77 50.57
C ASP A 1146 28.69 20.69 50.85
N SER A 1147 28.54 21.98 50.56
CA SER A 1147 29.61 22.97 50.54
C SER A 1147 29.50 23.95 51.72
N ALA A 1148 29.62 23.44 52.94
CA ALA A 1148 29.71 24.25 54.14
C ALA A 1148 31.13 24.79 54.36
N GLY A 1149 31.32 26.12 54.33
CA GLY A 1149 32.49 26.78 54.92
C GLY A 1149 33.23 27.85 54.11
N VAL A 1150 32.62 29.02 53.90
CA VAL A 1150 33.35 30.30 53.69
C VAL A 1150 32.64 31.40 54.49
N PRO A 1151 33.32 32.21 55.32
CA PRO A 1151 32.67 33.23 56.15
C PRO A 1151 32.28 34.48 55.35
N PRO A 1152 31.17 35.18 55.70
CA PRO A 1152 30.67 36.32 54.95
C PRO A 1152 31.29 37.66 55.40
N GLY A 1153 31.55 38.57 54.45
CA GLY A 1153 31.89 39.95 54.76
C GLY A 1153 32.27 40.84 53.58
N ALA A 1154 31.28 41.52 52.96
CA ALA A 1154 31.28 42.95 52.59
C ALA A 1154 30.39 43.29 51.37
N ASN A 1155 29.23 43.92 51.66
CA ASN A 1155 28.49 44.94 50.88
C ASN A 1155 28.47 44.95 49.34
N ALA A 1156 27.25 44.88 48.78
CA ALA A 1156 26.59 46.06 48.20
C ALA A 1156 25.05 45.90 48.20
N GLY A 1157 24.32 47.02 48.30
CA GLY A 1157 22.88 47.07 48.59
C GLY A 1157 21.91 46.98 47.38
N PRO A 1158 20.60 47.14 47.63
CA PRO A 1158 19.54 46.60 46.75
C PRO A 1158 18.85 47.64 45.86
N ALA A 1159 18.16 47.16 44.82
CA ALA A 1159 17.15 47.93 44.09
C ALA A 1159 15.92 47.05 43.76
N THR A 1160 14.74 47.58 44.06
CA THR A 1160 13.42 46.97 43.88
C THR A 1160 12.81 47.31 42.51
N ALA A 1161 11.93 46.45 41.97
CA ALA A 1161 10.53 46.79 41.64
C ALA A 1161 9.86 45.74 40.72
N ALA A 1162 8.54 45.63 40.85
CA ALA A 1162 7.71 44.72 40.05
C ALA A 1162 7.20 45.37 38.75
N GLY A 1163 6.82 44.55 37.76
CA GLY A 1163 6.14 44.98 36.54
C GLY A 1163 5.41 43.83 35.83
N ARG A 1164 4.09 43.95 35.65
CA ARG A 1164 3.24 42.95 34.98
C ARG A 1164 3.43 42.96 33.46
N GLY A 1165 3.32 41.78 32.84
CA GLY A 1165 3.60 41.55 31.43
C GLY A 1165 2.61 42.12 30.41
N LYS A 1166 2.94 41.87 29.14
CA LYS A 1166 2.03 41.86 27.99
C LYS A 1166 2.63 41.03 26.86
N THR A 1167 1.78 40.40 26.08
CA THR A 1167 2.10 39.70 24.83
C THR A 1167 2.52 40.70 23.74
N ALA A 1168 3.56 40.36 22.97
CA ALA A 1168 3.89 41.04 21.72
C ALA A 1168 4.49 40.02 20.72
N THR A 1169 3.97 40.05 19.51
CA THR A 1169 4.34 39.19 18.37
C THR A 1169 5.70 39.56 17.80
N TRP A 1170 6.40 38.58 17.21
CA TRP A 1170 7.68 38.77 16.53
C TRP A 1170 7.49 39.49 15.17
N ASP A 1171 8.34 40.50 14.91
CA ASP A 1171 8.38 41.28 13.66
C ASP A 1171 9.57 40.81 12.79
N PRO A 1172 9.36 40.39 11.53
CA PRO A 1172 10.44 39.89 10.67
C PRO A 1172 11.41 40.96 10.12
N SER A 1173 11.22 42.24 10.44
CA SER A 1173 11.93 43.36 9.77
C SER A 1173 13.31 43.72 10.32
N GLN A 1174 13.79 43.09 11.41
CA GLN A 1174 15.12 43.38 11.97
C GLN A 1174 16.15 42.29 11.64
N GLY A 1175 17.03 42.62 10.68
CA GLY A 1175 18.10 41.75 10.20
C GLY A 1175 19.34 41.68 11.11
N VAL A 1176 20.13 40.64 10.86
CA VAL A 1176 21.34 40.25 11.60
C VAL A 1176 22.42 41.36 11.66
N ARG A 1177 23.08 41.49 12.82
CA ARG A 1177 24.50 41.86 12.90
C ARG A 1177 25.24 40.95 13.87
N PHE A 1178 26.39 40.44 13.43
CA PHE A 1178 27.30 39.62 14.22
C PHE A 1178 28.29 40.48 15.02
N SER A 1179 28.55 40.06 16.26
CA SER A 1179 29.83 40.19 16.95
C SER A 1179 29.90 39.13 18.05
#